data_AF-A0A804KKW8-F1
#
_entry.id   AF-A0A804KKW8-F1
#
_cell.length_a   1.000
_cell.length_b   1.000
_cell.length_c   1.000
_cell.angle_alpha   90.00
_cell.angle_beta   90.00
_cell.angle_gamma   90.00
#
_symmetry.space_group_name_H-M   'P 1'
#
loop_
_entity.id
_entity.type
_entity.pdbx_description
1 polymer ?
#
loop_
_entity_poly.entity_id
_entity_poly.type
_entity_poly.pdbx_seq_one_letter_code
_entity_poly.pdbx_strand_id
1 'polypeptide(L)'
;MEGETKRNELESLIEAIKGSNVLECRISLISQLGNVNDFNQSGSSFQALLLEYLAEFWEEATCLGMPQCMLNKTILSVASKYLESDMHNCLSKFLVLGTKAIKWCERHLEITINSIGESHDENCSSIFYQIILDSLSLSSSVIFALTRSPVFEEKEVVNIIEDFILDLLNLTKTSVVETKKIPSIASEVVKLTQVIVDAAVKLCRTYCQAVKWDFYEMNADRNKEMAEVGVDLASHVVNITACTTKYLYELGMFAAAGGGSLVTLLNVSWKGVVSLLQLGKGFLTKKVNVADIILNLVSLAIESLRSASEAWCMTLQETLTGAEAKRFFLPIKFYLINAVRISSEYPYEAIDVYRELTRCALLISSLGILFSKETKLRAASEALAEFLEPTSSLLLHTLLNTANINLESRLLILDWLLSYENDSKSTVVVENADSSSGSTSLGSIFLVNCDDVPMARAVLLGRLMLFLNLLKTSPVLREEIVIGISGKLDSLLHMMMHEEVYSLALGLEIPVNCVVGPNSGVAWQLMFYFILHSLKTFMIVAASSGPAWMEVEFFLLRNICHPHFLCLEIITEMYCFLLRHGETNMTNYILDKLCSVLKFVASSEPDLRPLDTLRKTSRLVCVSLSYVCPAAVDRFYNLVESEDEPNLSQIMYLALLVEGFPLESLPDESKMLAIRKLVTSFYHFTENKAKEQELVLLKSTEFGYSSFVGLPVHALSSALQCRQVKDSDIAGDKNMAHVVNFAVVVIHGYKSAVDRKKDIFATLLSATLVIISNMRNFYGSAEMEKLIVELHTLFMQCPTDADGMLYQCKPSLAYFMASLSHMEIAEGEGQTLCTAVWDLYHMLLRERHWAIVHLVIVAFGYFAARTSCTQLWRFVPHDATLSFDTNTGTEANEDRFMSELKCVLEKEVALCDVTPSKEQLYLLQEGIVLRKLVKGVCNNSKVSGSKQLVNDDKNSVKNRKRKLLDRICEGMELLQSGVKVMNDALAQSDATDLKDTLSSHILCLEDVISHLVGSTNQE
;
A
#
# COMPACT_ATOMS: atom_id res chain seq x y z
N MET A 1 11.25 -36.90 -74.74
CA MET A 1 12.63 -37.32 -75.05
C MET A 1 13.67 -36.73 -74.09
N GLU A 2 13.70 -35.43 -73.79
CA GLU A 2 14.61 -34.87 -72.74
C GLU A 2 14.30 -35.37 -71.31
N GLY A 3 13.03 -35.57 -70.95
CA GLY A 3 12.67 -36.10 -69.62
C GLY A 3 13.03 -37.57 -69.38
N GLU A 4 13.06 -38.39 -70.43
CA GLU A 4 13.42 -39.83 -70.35
C GLU A 4 14.93 -40.05 -70.28
N THR A 5 15.72 -39.26 -71.01
CA THR A 5 17.19 -39.29 -70.96
C THR A 5 17.69 -38.86 -69.59
N LYS A 6 17.12 -37.79 -69.02
CA LYS A 6 17.42 -37.31 -67.66
C LYS A 6 17.01 -38.30 -66.57
N ARG A 7 15.94 -39.08 -66.77
CA ARG A 7 15.53 -40.16 -65.85
C ARG A 7 16.48 -41.35 -65.87
N ASN A 8 16.92 -41.76 -67.06
CA ASN A 8 17.89 -42.84 -67.21
C ASN A 8 19.26 -42.47 -66.63
N GLU A 9 19.67 -41.20 -66.74
CA GLU A 9 20.89 -40.69 -66.11
C GLU A 9 20.81 -40.75 -64.58
N LEU A 10 19.69 -40.32 -63.97
CA LEU A 10 19.49 -40.43 -62.53
C LEU A 10 19.41 -41.88 -62.06
N GLU A 11 18.64 -42.75 -62.74
CA GLU A 11 18.57 -44.17 -62.41
C GLU A 11 19.96 -44.84 -62.54
N SER A 12 20.76 -44.46 -63.53
CA SER A 12 22.15 -44.94 -63.65
C SER A 12 23.06 -44.46 -62.51
N LEU A 13 22.89 -43.20 -62.06
CA LEU A 13 23.62 -42.62 -60.93
C LEU A 13 23.20 -43.28 -59.61
N ILE A 14 21.91 -43.52 -59.40
CA ILE A 14 21.37 -44.22 -58.23
C ILE A 14 21.90 -45.65 -58.15
N GLU A 15 21.88 -46.40 -59.27
CA GLU A 15 22.42 -47.76 -59.31
C GLU A 15 23.95 -47.77 -59.14
N ALA A 16 24.67 -46.75 -59.64
CA ALA A 16 26.11 -46.59 -59.38
C ALA A 16 26.40 -46.30 -57.89
N ILE A 17 25.54 -45.55 -57.21
CA ILE A 17 25.65 -45.29 -55.76
C ILE A 17 25.39 -46.58 -54.97
N LYS A 18 24.34 -47.34 -55.30
CA LYS A 18 24.02 -48.63 -54.66
C LYS A 18 25.11 -49.69 -54.87
N GLY A 19 25.72 -49.71 -56.06
CA GLY A 19 26.78 -50.66 -56.40
C GLY A 19 28.17 -50.33 -55.85
N SER A 20 28.36 -49.16 -55.25
CA SER A 20 29.67 -48.72 -54.76
C SER A 20 29.91 -49.12 -53.30
N ASN A 21 30.85 -50.03 -53.05
CA ASN A 21 31.29 -50.40 -51.69
C ASN A 21 32.31 -49.42 -51.07
N VAL A 22 32.79 -48.44 -51.84
CA VAL A 22 33.79 -47.45 -51.41
C VAL A 22 33.09 -46.14 -51.02
N LEU A 23 33.32 -45.66 -49.79
CA LEU A 23 32.66 -44.46 -49.26
C LEU A 23 33.07 -43.18 -50.00
N GLU A 24 34.34 -43.02 -50.39
CA GLU A 24 34.77 -41.83 -51.15
C GLU A 24 34.11 -41.76 -52.54
N CYS A 25 33.91 -42.92 -53.19
CA CYS A 25 33.20 -43.00 -54.45
C CYS A 25 31.73 -42.61 -54.27
N ARG A 26 31.06 -43.13 -53.22
CA ARG A 26 29.66 -42.74 -52.87
C ARG A 26 29.52 -41.24 -52.59
N ILE A 27 30.45 -40.63 -51.86
CA ILE A 27 30.45 -39.18 -51.59
C ILE A 27 30.50 -38.39 -52.91
N SER A 28 31.40 -38.76 -53.83
CA SER A 28 31.53 -38.08 -55.12
C SER A 28 30.28 -38.21 -55.99
N LEU A 29 29.66 -39.40 -56.00
CA LEU A 29 28.45 -39.69 -56.77
C LEU A 29 27.22 -38.97 -56.18
N ILE A 30 27.08 -38.91 -54.86
CA ILE A 30 26.01 -38.15 -54.21
C ILE A 30 26.21 -36.64 -54.43
N SER A 31 27.44 -36.13 -54.40
CA SER A 31 27.72 -34.73 -54.72
C SER A 31 27.32 -34.38 -56.17
N GLN A 32 27.51 -35.31 -57.12
CA GLN A 32 27.04 -35.14 -58.50
C GLN A 32 25.51 -35.00 -58.58
N LEU A 33 24.74 -35.70 -57.74
CA LEU A 33 23.28 -35.52 -57.65
C LEU A 33 22.87 -34.09 -57.28
N GLY A 34 23.69 -33.36 -56.54
CA GLY A 34 23.43 -31.97 -56.14
C GLY A 34 23.84 -30.90 -57.14
N ASN A 35 24.52 -31.25 -58.23
CA ASN A 35 25.02 -30.31 -59.25
C ASN A 35 24.27 -30.38 -60.58
N VAL A 36 23.25 -31.25 -60.68
CA VAL A 36 22.40 -31.33 -61.87
C VAL A 36 21.31 -30.26 -61.77
N ASN A 37 21.64 -29.03 -62.17
CA ASN A 37 20.82 -27.81 -62.01
C ASN A 37 19.48 -27.81 -62.80
N ASP A 38 19.17 -28.85 -63.55
CA ASP A 38 18.11 -28.89 -64.56
C ASP A 38 16.84 -29.65 -64.14
N PHE A 39 16.81 -30.23 -62.93
CA PHE A 39 15.68 -31.06 -62.47
C PHE A 39 14.51 -30.29 -61.86
N ASN A 40 14.67 -28.98 -61.65
CA ASN A 40 13.59 -28.12 -61.15
C ASN A 40 12.42 -27.95 -62.15
N GLN A 41 12.59 -28.36 -63.42
CA GLN A 41 11.55 -28.30 -64.46
C GLN A 41 10.87 -29.65 -64.73
N SER A 42 11.36 -30.75 -64.15
CA SER A 42 10.89 -32.11 -64.44
C SER A 42 10.07 -32.68 -63.27
N GLY A 43 8.78 -32.35 -63.18
CA GLY A 43 7.71 -33.06 -62.45
C GLY A 43 7.94 -33.49 -60.98
N SER A 44 6.97 -33.21 -60.10
CA SER A 44 7.02 -33.54 -58.66
C SER A 44 7.31 -35.02 -58.31
N SER A 45 7.00 -35.97 -59.20
CA SER A 45 7.31 -37.40 -58.99
C SER A 45 8.81 -37.73 -59.02
N PHE A 46 9.59 -36.94 -59.76
CA PHE A 46 11.02 -37.19 -59.95
C PHE A 46 11.85 -36.78 -58.72
N GLN A 47 11.51 -35.61 -58.16
CA GLN A 47 12.12 -35.12 -56.94
C GLN A 47 11.73 -35.99 -55.72
N ALA A 48 10.51 -36.56 -55.69
CA ALA A 48 10.07 -37.49 -54.66
C ALA A 48 10.93 -38.77 -54.62
N LEU A 49 11.24 -39.35 -55.79
CA LEU A 49 12.09 -40.54 -55.94
C LEU A 49 13.53 -40.27 -55.47
N LEU A 50 14.12 -39.14 -55.88
CA LEU A 50 15.45 -38.74 -55.43
C LEU A 50 15.55 -38.63 -53.90
N LEU A 51 14.57 -38.01 -53.26
CA LEU A 51 14.54 -37.82 -51.80
C LEU A 51 14.33 -39.13 -51.05
N GLU A 52 13.56 -40.06 -51.60
CA GLU A 52 13.43 -41.42 -51.08
C GLU A 52 14.78 -42.15 -51.06
N TYR A 53 15.55 -42.06 -52.15
CA TYR A 53 16.89 -42.63 -52.18
C TYR A 53 17.89 -41.92 -51.26
N LEU A 54 17.82 -40.60 -51.10
CA LEU A 54 18.66 -39.89 -50.12
C LEU A 54 18.39 -40.36 -48.68
N ALA A 55 17.14 -40.67 -48.33
CA ALA A 55 16.79 -41.26 -47.04
C ALA A 55 17.24 -42.74 -46.91
N GLU A 56 17.32 -43.49 -48.01
CA GLU A 56 17.86 -44.85 -48.06
C GLU A 56 19.40 -44.86 -47.95
N PHE A 57 20.08 -43.87 -48.54
CA PHE A 57 21.53 -43.75 -48.53
C PHE A 57 22.11 -43.24 -47.20
N TRP A 58 21.28 -42.77 -46.28
CA TRP A 58 21.69 -42.32 -44.95
C TRP A 58 22.33 -43.46 -44.15
N GLU A 59 23.57 -43.28 -43.68
CA GLU A 59 24.24 -44.30 -42.87
C GLU A 59 23.95 -44.13 -41.38
N GLU A 60 23.45 -45.20 -40.76
CA GLU A 60 23.12 -45.27 -39.33
C GLU A 60 24.31 -45.72 -38.45
N ALA A 61 25.45 -46.09 -39.05
CA ALA A 61 26.63 -46.56 -38.34
C ALA A 61 27.31 -45.45 -37.51
N THR A 62 28.18 -45.85 -36.58
CA THR A 62 28.85 -44.93 -35.66
C THR A 62 29.86 -43.99 -36.36
N CYS A 63 30.05 -42.75 -35.87
CA CYS A 63 31.05 -41.79 -36.40
C CYS A 63 32.52 -42.19 -36.07
N LEU A 64 32.89 -43.45 -36.35
CA LEU A 64 34.23 -44.00 -36.13
C LEU A 64 35.24 -43.61 -37.24
N GLY A 65 34.80 -42.89 -38.29
CA GLY A 65 35.65 -42.46 -39.40
C GLY A 65 35.17 -41.19 -40.13
N MET A 66 36.13 -40.39 -40.61
CA MET A 66 35.91 -39.17 -41.41
C MET A 66 35.06 -39.40 -42.67
N PRO A 67 35.19 -40.51 -43.43
CA PRO A 67 34.39 -40.73 -44.64
C PRO A 67 32.89 -40.89 -44.38
N GLN A 68 32.49 -41.55 -43.29
CA GLN A 68 31.07 -41.72 -42.94
C GLN A 68 30.41 -40.38 -42.61
N CYS A 69 31.09 -39.54 -41.82
CA CYS A 69 30.57 -38.24 -41.42
C CYS A 69 30.57 -37.27 -42.63
N MET A 70 31.52 -37.39 -43.56
CA MET A 70 31.48 -36.68 -44.85
C MET A 70 30.35 -37.14 -45.79
N LEU A 71 29.99 -38.43 -45.79
CA LEU A 71 28.86 -38.95 -46.55
C LEU A 71 27.54 -38.35 -46.06
N ASN A 72 27.25 -38.45 -44.76
CA ASN A 72 26.02 -37.90 -44.17
C ASN A 72 25.94 -36.37 -44.35
N LYS A 73 27.06 -35.65 -44.22
CA LYS A 73 27.14 -34.21 -44.55
C LYS A 73 26.77 -33.91 -46.01
N THR A 74 27.28 -34.71 -46.95
CA THR A 74 27.02 -34.53 -48.38
C THR A 74 25.54 -34.80 -48.69
N ILE A 75 24.92 -35.80 -48.06
CA ILE A 75 23.49 -36.08 -48.19
C ILE A 75 22.63 -34.89 -47.74
N LEU A 76 22.92 -34.28 -46.58
CA LEU A 76 22.20 -33.08 -46.10
C LEU A 76 22.37 -31.88 -47.03
N SER A 77 23.59 -31.66 -47.53
CA SER A 77 23.88 -30.57 -48.47
C SER A 77 23.09 -30.70 -49.78
N VAL A 78 22.97 -31.92 -50.31
CA VAL A 78 22.16 -32.19 -51.51
C VAL A 78 20.68 -31.98 -51.20
N ALA A 79 20.18 -32.53 -50.09
CA ALA A 79 18.78 -32.37 -49.69
C ALA A 79 18.37 -30.90 -49.53
N SER A 80 19.23 -30.06 -48.94
CA SER A 80 18.95 -28.63 -48.75
C SER A 80 18.74 -27.87 -50.07
N LYS A 81 19.41 -28.24 -51.16
CA LYS A 81 19.26 -27.59 -52.48
C LYS A 81 17.88 -27.83 -53.11
N TYR A 82 17.24 -28.94 -52.78
CA TYR A 82 15.96 -29.36 -53.37
C TYR A 82 14.73 -28.90 -52.56
N LEU A 83 14.93 -28.24 -51.41
CA LEU A 83 13.86 -27.78 -50.54
C LEU A 83 13.25 -26.42 -50.98
N GLU A 84 13.89 -25.68 -51.89
CA GLU A 84 13.46 -24.33 -52.32
C GLU A 84 12.33 -24.30 -53.38
N SER A 85 11.93 -25.45 -53.95
CA SER A 85 10.83 -25.56 -54.92
C SER A 85 9.47 -25.90 -54.27
N ASP A 86 8.34 -25.51 -54.89
CA ASP A 86 6.97 -25.77 -54.40
C ASP A 86 6.66 -27.28 -54.31
N MET A 87 6.64 -27.84 -53.09
CA MET A 87 6.87 -29.29 -52.87
C MET A 87 5.91 -29.95 -51.86
N HIS A 88 4.60 -29.74 -52.00
CA HIS A 88 3.61 -30.38 -51.13
C HIS A 88 3.69 -31.93 -51.18
N ASN A 89 4.00 -32.51 -52.35
CA ASN A 89 4.02 -33.98 -52.55
C ASN A 89 5.30 -34.67 -52.06
N CYS A 90 6.36 -33.93 -51.72
CA CYS A 90 7.66 -34.50 -51.34
C CYS A 90 8.02 -34.26 -49.86
N LEU A 91 7.16 -33.52 -49.15
CA LEU A 91 7.44 -33.08 -47.79
C LEU A 91 7.49 -34.26 -46.80
N SER A 92 6.71 -35.32 -47.02
CA SER A 92 6.81 -36.57 -46.25
C SER A 92 8.19 -37.23 -46.33
N LYS A 93 8.85 -37.18 -47.50
CA LYS A 93 10.20 -37.74 -47.68
C LYS A 93 11.28 -36.89 -47.00
N PHE A 94 11.13 -35.56 -47.01
CA PHE A 94 11.98 -34.66 -46.24
C PHE A 94 11.86 -34.87 -44.73
N LEU A 95 10.63 -35.11 -44.23
CA LEU A 95 10.41 -35.43 -42.82
C LEU A 95 11.13 -36.72 -42.42
N VAL A 96 11.04 -37.79 -43.24
CA VAL A 96 11.75 -39.06 -42.96
C VAL A 96 13.26 -38.88 -42.92
N LEU A 97 13.84 -38.18 -43.91
CA LEU A 97 15.28 -37.89 -43.93
C LEU A 97 15.70 -37.02 -42.73
N GLY A 98 14.90 -36.00 -42.42
CA GLY A 98 15.11 -35.13 -41.26
C GLY A 98 15.11 -35.90 -39.95
N THR A 99 14.10 -36.74 -39.70
CA THR A 99 14.00 -37.56 -38.49
C THR A 99 15.20 -38.50 -38.35
N LYS A 100 15.66 -39.15 -39.43
CA LYS A 100 16.87 -39.99 -39.42
C LYS A 100 18.11 -39.18 -39.06
N ALA A 101 18.28 -38.01 -39.68
CA ALA A 101 19.41 -37.13 -39.41
C ALA A 101 19.43 -36.64 -37.96
N ILE A 102 18.27 -36.25 -37.43
CA ILE A 102 18.11 -35.78 -36.06
C ILE A 102 18.48 -36.88 -35.05
N LYS A 103 17.91 -38.08 -35.17
CA LYS A 103 18.19 -39.21 -34.28
C LYS A 103 19.65 -39.63 -34.32
N TRP A 104 20.26 -39.58 -35.51
CA TRP A 104 21.69 -39.85 -35.66
C TRP A 104 22.52 -38.78 -34.93
N CYS A 105 22.22 -37.49 -35.13
CA CYS A 105 22.91 -36.40 -34.45
C CYS A 105 22.78 -36.49 -32.92
N GLU A 106 21.60 -36.81 -32.41
CA GLU A 106 21.34 -36.92 -30.97
C GLU A 106 22.20 -38.02 -30.33
N ARG A 107 22.14 -39.24 -30.88
CA ARG A 107 22.95 -40.39 -30.40
C ARG A 107 24.44 -40.08 -30.44
N HIS A 108 24.91 -39.44 -31.52
CA HIS A 108 26.33 -39.14 -31.68
C HIS A 108 26.80 -37.96 -30.84
N LEU A 109 25.92 -37.02 -30.52
CA LEU A 109 26.23 -35.91 -29.62
C LEU A 109 26.51 -36.44 -28.20
N GLU A 110 25.67 -37.34 -27.70
CA GLU A 110 25.88 -37.99 -26.40
C GLU A 110 27.20 -38.78 -26.34
N ILE A 111 27.50 -39.56 -27.38
CA ILE A 111 28.75 -40.34 -27.47
C ILE A 111 29.96 -39.41 -27.47
N THR A 112 29.93 -38.37 -28.30
CA THR A 112 31.05 -37.42 -28.46
C THR A 112 31.29 -36.61 -27.19
N ILE A 113 30.24 -36.29 -26.43
CA ILE A 113 30.36 -35.56 -25.16
C ILE A 113 30.95 -36.44 -24.06
N ASN A 114 30.57 -37.71 -24.00
CA ASN A 114 31.04 -38.64 -22.97
C ASN A 114 32.50 -39.10 -23.19
N SER A 115 33.04 -38.89 -24.39
CA SER A 115 34.37 -39.35 -24.78
C SER A 115 35.44 -38.24 -24.86
N ILE A 116 35.13 -37.00 -24.42
CA ILE A 116 36.02 -35.81 -24.46
C ILE A 116 37.39 -36.02 -23.74
N GLY A 117 37.57 -37.12 -22.98
CA GLY A 117 38.82 -37.48 -22.32
C GLY A 117 39.73 -38.46 -23.08
N GLU A 118 39.27 -39.11 -24.15
CA GLU A 118 40.05 -40.06 -24.95
C GLU A 118 40.34 -39.48 -26.33
N SER A 119 41.56 -39.67 -26.84
CA SER A 119 42.11 -39.03 -28.04
C SER A 119 41.22 -39.20 -29.28
N HIS A 120 40.35 -38.23 -29.55
CA HIS A 120 39.58 -38.13 -30.78
C HIS A 120 40.28 -37.24 -31.82
N ASP A 121 40.16 -37.62 -33.08
CA ASP A 121 40.67 -36.88 -34.24
C ASP A 121 39.87 -35.56 -34.40
N GLU A 122 40.50 -34.41 -34.10
CA GLU A 122 39.86 -33.08 -34.09
C GLU A 122 39.10 -32.76 -35.39
N ASN A 123 39.58 -33.30 -36.52
CA ASN A 123 38.96 -33.13 -37.83
C ASN A 123 37.60 -33.81 -37.93
N CYS A 124 37.43 -35.00 -37.34
CA CYS A 124 36.17 -35.75 -37.37
C CYS A 124 35.09 -35.05 -36.52
N SER A 125 35.48 -34.51 -35.36
CA SER A 125 34.60 -33.72 -34.49
C SER A 125 34.12 -32.43 -35.16
N SER A 126 34.98 -31.75 -35.91
CA SER A 126 34.59 -30.53 -36.66
C SER A 126 33.55 -30.81 -37.74
N ILE A 127 33.67 -31.94 -38.45
CA ILE A 127 32.71 -32.36 -39.47
C ILE A 127 31.39 -32.75 -38.82
N PHE A 128 31.45 -33.47 -37.69
CA PHE A 128 30.26 -33.83 -36.93
C PHE A 128 29.46 -32.59 -36.45
N TYR A 129 30.14 -31.59 -35.89
CA TYR A 129 29.50 -30.33 -35.51
C TYR A 129 28.84 -29.62 -36.69
N GLN A 130 29.45 -29.67 -37.88
CA GLN A 130 28.82 -29.15 -39.08
C GLN A 130 27.57 -29.94 -39.48
N ILE A 131 27.55 -31.27 -39.32
CA ILE A 131 26.36 -32.09 -39.59
C ILE A 131 25.21 -31.69 -38.67
N ILE A 132 25.47 -31.39 -37.39
CA ILE A 132 24.44 -30.87 -36.47
C ILE A 132 23.86 -29.57 -37.02
N LEU A 133 24.70 -28.61 -37.41
CA LEU A 133 24.25 -27.33 -37.96
C LEU A 133 23.44 -27.52 -39.26
N ASP A 134 23.92 -28.36 -40.16
CA ASP A 134 23.26 -28.65 -41.44
C ASP A 134 21.92 -29.36 -41.22
N SER A 135 21.84 -30.27 -40.24
CA SER A 135 20.61 -30.97 -39.86
C SER A 135 19.58 -30.04 -39.25
N LEU A 136 19.99 -29.17 -38.31
CA LEU A 136 19.12 -28.15 -37.70
C LEU A 136 18.64 -27.14 -38.75
N SER A 137 19.52 -26.69 -39.65
CA SER A 137 19.17 -25.77 -40.74
C SER A 137 18.17 -26.38 -41.71
N LEU A 138 18.41 -27.61 -42.17
CA LEU A 138 17.49 -28.33 -43.05
C LEU A 138 16.12 -28.49 -42.37
N SER A 139 16.11 -28.90 -41.10
CA SER A 139 14.89 -29.15 -40.34
C SER A 139 14.08 -27.87 -40.08
N SER A 140 14.76 -26.74 -39.87
CA SER A 140 14.10 -25.42 -39.78
C SER A 140 13.38 -25.05 -41.07
N SER A 141 14.01 -25.25 -42.22
CA SER A 141 13.38 -25.01 -43.52
C SER A 141 12.23 -25.99 -43.80
N VAL A 142 12.30 -27.24 -43.31
CA VAL A 142 11.18 -28.20 -43.39
C VAL A 142 9.97 -27.73 -42.57
N ILE A 143 10.16 -27.19 -41.35
CA ILE A 143 9.07 -26.57 -40.58
C ILE A 143 8.45 -25.38 -41.32
N PHE A 144 9.29 -24.56 -41.95
CA PHE A 144 8.82 -23.42 -42.72
C PHE A 144 7.95 -23.84 -43.92
N ALA A 145 8.37 -24.90 -44.63
CA ALA A 145 7.59 -25.50 -45.72
C ALA A 145 6.26 -26.10 -45.23
N LEU A 146 6.26 -26.76 -44.05
CA LEU A 146 5.04 -27.25 -43.40
C LEU A 146 4.05 -26.11 -43.11
N THR A 147 4.56 -24.95 -42.66
CA THR A 147 3.74 -23.78 -42.35
C THR A 147 3.05 -23.20 -43.58
N ARG A 148 3.59 -23.39 -44.78
CA ARG A 148 3.03 -22.91 -46.05
C ARG A 148 2.11 -23.92 -46.74
N SER A 149 2.10 -25.16 -46.28
CA SER A 149 1.32 -26.25 -46.87
C SER A 149 -0.06 -26.36 -46.22
N PRO A 150 -1.09 -26.90 -46.91
CA PRO A 150 -2.32 -27.28 -46.25
C PRO A 150 -2.06 -28.40 -45.23
N VAL A 151 -2.87 -28.43 -44.16
CA VAL A 151 -2.71 -29.41 -43.08
C VAL A 151 -3.01 -30.81 -43.61
N PHE A 152 -2.09 -31.75 -43.40
CA PHE A 152 -2.25 -33.13 -43.83
C PHE A 152 -3.31 -33.86 -42.99
N GLU A 153 -4.21 -34.62 -43.64
CA GLU A 153 -5.24 -35.43 -42.98
C GLU A 153 -4.85 -36.93 -42.89
N GLU A 154 -3.79 -37.35 -43.58
CA GLU A 154 -3.31 -38.72 -43.60
C GLU A 154 -2.62 -39.10 -42.27
N LYS A 155 -3.15 -40.11 -41.58
CA LYS A 155 -2.68 -40.56 -40.25
C LYS A 155 -1.17 -40.84 -40.20
N GLU A 156 -0.63 -41.49 -41.24
CA GLU A 156 0.79 -41.84 -41.30
C GLU A 156 1.68 -40.59 -41.39
N VAL A 157 1.29 -39.61 -42.21
CA VAL A 157 2.05 -38.36 -42.38
C VAL A 157 1.95 -37.48 -41.13
N VAL A 158 0.77 -37.41 -40.49
CA VAL A 158 0.56 -36.63 -39.26
C VAL A 158 1.41 -37.18 -38.10
N ASN A 159 1.51 -38.50 -37.95
CA ASN A 159 2.39 -39.12 -36.96
C ASN A 159 3.88 -38.81 -37.23
N ILE A 160 4.30 -38.88 -38.50
CA ILE A 160 5.67 -38.53 -38.90
C ILE A 160 5.99 -37.06 -38.56
N ILE A 161 5.04 -36.15 -38.75
CA ILE A 161 5.22 -34.73 -38.38
C ILE A 161 5.38 -34.58 -36.87
N GLU A 162 4.54 -35.26 -36.07
CA GLU A 162 4.60 -35.21 -34.61
C GLU A 162 5.95 -35.72 -34.08
N ASP A 163 6.40 -36.90 -34.55
CA ASP A 163 7.69 -37.48 -34.20
C ASP A 163 8.86 -36.59 -34.63
N PHE A 164 8.82 -36.06 -35.86
CA PHE A 164 9.84 -35.17 -36.39
C PHE A 164 10.00 -33.89 -35.53
N ILE A 165 8.90 -33.25 -35.16
CA ILE A 165 8.94 -32.03 -34.33
C ILE A 165 9.48 -32.37 -32.95
N LEU A 166 9.01 -33.44 -32.32
CA LEU A 166 9.48 -33.87 -31.00
C LEU A 166 11.01 -34.12 -31.01
N ASP A 167 11.49 -34.91 -31.97
CA ASP A 167 12.90 -35.25 -32.10
C ASP A 167 13.75 -34.00 -32.39
N LEU A 168 13.29 -33.12 -33.27
CA LEU A 168 13.99 -31.88 -33.62
C LEU A 168 14.15 -30.96 -32.40
N LEU A 169 13.09 -30.79 -31.63
CA LEU A 169 13.11 -29.99 -30.42
C LEU A 169 14.08 -30.62 -29.41
N ASN A 170 14.05 -31.94 -29.20
CA ASN A 170 15.01 -32.65 -28.32
C ASN A 170 16.47 -32.42 -28.73
N LEU A 171 16.82 -32.63 -30.00
CA LEU A 171 18.18 -32.39 -30.49
C LEU A 171 18.60 -30.93 -30.29
N THR A 172 17.69 -29.99 -30.58
CA THR A 172 17.93 -28.56 -30.38
C THR A 172 18.18 -28.27 -28.89
N LYS A 173 17.47 -28.93 -27.97
CA LYS A 173 17.68 -28.83 -26.51
C LYS A 173 19.10 -29.21 -26.17
N THR A 174 19.46 -30.43 -26.54
CA THR A 174 20.68 -31.09 -26.10
C THR A 174 21.87 -30.32 -26.64
N SER A 175 21.78 -29.86 -27.89
CA SER A 175 22.78 -29.00 -28.52
C SER A 175 22.97 -27.68 -27.76
N VAL A 176 21.90 -27.03 -27.31
CA VAL A 176 21.98 -25.77 -26.54
C VAL A 176 22.53 -25.98 -25.12
N VAL A 177 22.05 -27.01 -24.42
CA VAL A 177 22.48 -27.34 -23.05
C VAL A 177 23.98 -27.62 -23.02
N GLU A 178 24.48 -28.26 -24.07
CA GLU A 178 25.87 -28.71 -24.18
C GLU A 178 26.79 -27.68 -24.84
N THR A 179 26.32 -26.47 -25.15
CA THR A 179 27.11 -25.37 -25.76
C THR A 179 28.43 -25.07 -25.03
N LYS A 180 28.50 -25.28 -23.71
CA LYS A 180 29.74 -25.15 -22.92
C LYS A 180 30.81 -26.19 -23.29
N LYS A 181 30.40 -27.39 -23.70
CA LYS A 181 31.28 -28.49 -24.13
C LYS A 181 31.57 -28.46 -25.64
N ILE A 182 30.79 -27.71 -26.43
CA ILE A 182 30.99 -27.51 -27.88
C ILE A 182 31.20 -26.03 -28.25
N PRO A 183 32.20 -25.34 -27.67
CA PRO A 183 32.34 -23.89 -27.79
C PRO A 183 32.55 -23.41 -29.25
N SER A 184 33.07 -24.26 -30.13
CA SER A 184 33.37 -23.93 -31.53
C SER A 184 32.14 -23.64 -32.40
N ILE A 185 30.97 -24.18 -32.04
CA ILE A 185 29.71 -23.97 -32.78
C ILE A 185 28.60 -23.34 -31.92
N ALA A 186 28.92 -22.94 -30.69
CA ALA A 186 27.92 -22.49 -29.73
C ALA A 186 27.11 -21.27 -30.21
N SER A 187 27.73 -20.30 -30.88
CA SER A 187 27.03 -19.11 -31.39
C SER A 187 26.03 -19.47 -32.50
N GLU A 188 26.45 -20.33 -33.43
CA GLU A 188 25.66 -20.80 -34.57
C GLU A 188 24.49 -21.67 -34.12
N VAL A 189 24.70 -22.56 -33.14
CA VAL A 189 23.62 -23.35 -32.52
C VAL A 189 22.58 -22.42 -31.91
N VAL A 190 22.97 -21.43 -31.10
CA VAL A 190 22.02 -20.49 -30.47
C VAL A 190 21.22 -19.70 -31.51
N LYS A 191 21.85 -19.28 -32.62
CA LYS A 191 21.16 -18.60 -33.74
C LYS A 191 20.14 -19.53 -34.40
N LEU A 192 20.54 -20.75 -34.76
CA LEU A 192 19.65 -21.72 -35.39
C LEU A 192 18.49 -22.13 -34.48
N THR A 193 18.74 -22.29 -33.18
CA THR A 193 17.68 -22.52 -32.20
C THR A 193 16.63 -21.43 -32.23
N GLN A 194 17.01 -20.15 -32.32
CA GLN A 194 16.05 -19.05 -32.41
C GLN A 194 15.16 -19.16 -33.66
N VAL A 195 15.75 -19.54 -34.80
CA VAL A 195 15.01 -19.74 -36.06
C VAL A 195 14.06 -20.93 -35.93
N ILE A 196 14.50 -22.05 -35.35
CA ILE A 196 13.68 -23.25 -35.13
C ILE A 196 12.51 -22.95 -34.20
N VAL A 197 12.75 -22.25 -33.09
CA VAL A 197 11.71 -21.86 -32.13
C VAL A 197 10.67 -20.97 -32.81
N ASP A 198 11.08 -19.94 -33.55
CA ASP A 198 10.16 -19.05 -34.26
C ASP A 198 9.35 -19.81 -35.33
N ALA A 199 10.01 -20.70 -36.07
CA ALA A 199 9.35 -21.56 -37.06
C ALA A 199 8.33 -22.51 -36.41
N ALA A 200 8.67 -23.14 -35.29
CA ALA A 200 7.78 -24.05 -34.56
C ALA A 200 6.55 -23.30 -34.00
N VAL A 201 6.73 -22.10 -33.43
CA VAL A 201 5.61 -21.27 -32.95
C VAL A 201 4.69 -20.85 -34.10
N LYS A 202 5.24 -20.50 -35.27
CA LYS A 202 4.45 -20.18 -36.48
C LYS A 202 3.69 -21.39 -37.01
N LEU A 203 4.30 -22.57 -36.97
CA LEU A 203 3.65 -23.82 -37.36
C LEU A 203 2.45 -24.12 -36.44
N CYS A 204 2.65 -24.12 -35.13
CA CYS A 204 1.57 -24.32 -34.15
C CYS A 204 0.42 -23.32 -34.37
N ARG A 205 0.74 -22.04 -34.62
CA ARG A 205 -0.28 -21.02 -34.90
C ARG A 205 -1.12 -21.37 -36.13
N THR A 206 -0.46 -21.74 -37.22
CA THR A 206 -1.12 -22.07 -38.49
C THR A 206 -2.00 -23.31 -38.34
N TYR A 207 -1.49 -24.33 -37.66
CA TYR A 207 -2.21 -25.58 -37.43
C TYR A 207 -3.42 -25.40 -36.52
N CYS A 208 -3.30 -24.62 -35.46
CA CYS A 208 -4.45 -24.31 -34.60
C CYS A 208 -5.52 -23.45 -35.31
N GLN A 209 -5.13 -22.60 -36.25
CA GLN A 209 -6.10 -21.82 -37.05
C GLN A 209 -6.85 -22.69 -38.07
N ALA A 210 -6.26 -23.81 -38.50
CA ALA A 210 -6.88 -24.73 -39.45
C ALA A 210 -7.94 -25.65 -38.80
N VAL A 211 -7.89 -25.85 -37.48
CA VAL A 211 -8.82 -26.71 -36.74
C VAL A 211 -10.06 -25.93 -36.29
N LYS A 212 -11.25 -26.53 -36.45
CA LYS A 212 -12.52 -26.00 -35.92
C LYS A 212 -12.73 -26.46 -34.47
N TRP A 213 -12.39 -25.60 -33.51
CA TRP A 213 -12.41 -25.93 -32.08
C TRP A 213 -13.80 -26.13 -31.46
N ASP A 214 -14.86 -25.55 -32.05
CA ASP A 214 -16.24 -25.62 -31.53
C ASP A 214 -16.79 -27.06 -31.39
N PHE A 215 -16.26 -28.01 -32.16
CA PHE A 215 -16.66 -29.42 -32.13
C PHE A 215 -15.80 -30.29 -31.20
N TYR A 216 -14.62 -29.80 -30.79
CA TYR A 216 -13.68 -30.54 -29.95
C TYR A 216 -14.13 -30.58 -28.48
N GLU A 217 -14.64 -29.46 -27.97
CA GLU A 217 -15.14 -29.34 -26.59
C GLU A 217 -16.40 -30.19 -26.34
N MET A 218 -17.31 -30.28 -27.33
CA MET A 218 -18.53 -31.10 -27.23
C MET A 218 -18.28 -32.62 -27.22
N ASN A 219 -17.20 -33.07 -27.88
CA ASN A 219 -16.86 -34.48 -28.03
C ASN A 219 -15.93 -35.01 -26.92
N ALA A 220 -15.25 -34.14 -26.18
CA ALA A 220 -14.35 -34.56 -25.09
C ALA A 220 -15.11 -35.16 -23.87
N ASP A 221 -16.37 -34.77 -23.65
CA ASP A 221 -17.21 -35.26 -22.55
C ASP A 221 -18.24 -36.33 -22.98
N ARG A 222 -18.50 -36.48 -24.28
CA ARG A 222 -19.38 -37.50 -24.83
C ARG A 222 -18.63 -38.30 -25.87
N ASN A 223 -18.12 -39.48 -25.47
CA ASN A 223 -18.09 -40.75 -26.21
C ASN A 223 -16.86 -41.58 -25.85
N LYS A 224 -17.04 -42.55 -24.95
CA LYS A 224 -16.13 -43.72 -24.82
C LYS A 224 -16.55 -44.91 -25.70
N GLU A 225 -17.66 -44.82 -26.43
CA GLU A 225 -18.24 -46.02 -27.08
C GLU A 225 -18.54 -45.91 -28.58
N MET A 226 -18.19 -44.79 -29.26
CA MET A 226 -18.32 -44.69 -30.74
C MET A 226 -17.26 -43.77 -31.36
N ALA A 227 -15.98 -43.95 -31.03
CA ALA A 227 -14.87 -43.25 -31.68
C ALA A 227 -14.02 -44.23 -32.50
N GLU A 228 -14.59 -44.72 -33.62
CA GLU A 228 -13.82 -45.42 -34.65
C GLU A 228 -13.95 -44.70 -35.99
N VAL A 229 -12.79 -44.43 -36.59
CA VAL A 229 -12.55 -44.06 -38.01
C VAL A 229 -12.60 -42.56 -38.40
N GLY A 230 -12.02 -41.67 -37.58
CA GLY A 230 -11.58 -40.35 -38.04
C GLY A 230 -10.26 -39.95 -37.36
N VAL A 231 -9.28 -39.44 -38.11
CA VAL A 231 -8.10 -38.80 -37.53
C VAL A 231 -8.59 -37.57 -36.78
N ASP A 232 -8.48 -37.56 -35.45
CA ASP A 232 -8.79 -36.38 -34.67
C ASP A 232 -7.63 -35.38 -34.85
N LEU A 233 -7.67 -34.64 -35.96
CA LEU A 233 -6.70 -33.63 -36.32
C LEU A 233 -6.47 -32.64 -35.16
N ALA A 234 -7.53 -32.34 -34.39
CA ALA A 234 -7.43 -31.50 -33.21
C ALA A 234 -6.50 -32.12 -32.15
N SER A 235 -6.61 -33.42 -31.86
CA SER A 235 -5.70 -34.13 -30.95
C SER A 235 -4.24 -34.02 -31.36
N HIS A 236 -3.92 -34.16 -32.65
CA HIS A 236 -2.54 -34.03 -33.14
C HIS A 236 -2.00 -32.60 -33.04
N VAL A 237 -2.85 -31.60 -33.32
CA VAL A 237 -2.49 -30.19 -33.15
C VAL A 237 -2.26 -29.85 -31.68
N VAL A 238 -3.05 -30.43 -30.76
CA VAL A 238 -2.81 -30.35 -29.31
C VAL A 238 -1.49 -31.05 -28.94
N ASN A 239 -1.22 -32.22 -29.51
CA ASN A 239 0.07 -32.93 -29.65
C ASN A 239 1.28 -32.01 -29.73
N ILE A 240 1.39 -31.47 -30.93
CA ILE A 240 2.50 -30.66 -31.40
C ILE A 240 2.60 -29.37 -30.57
N THR A 241 1.47 -28.72 -30.28
CA THR A 241 1.45 -27.47 -29.52
C THR A 241 1.87 -27.69 -28.06
N ALA A 242 1.42 -28.77 -27.41
CA ALA A 242 1.80 -29.09 -26.04
C ALA A 242 3.28 -29.49 -25.94
N CYS A 243 3.78 -30.30 -26.87
CA CYS A 243 5.20 -30.66 -26.96
C CYS A 243 6.07 -29.41 -27.14
N THR A 244 5.72 -28.57 -28.12
CA THR A 244 6.45 -27.31 -28.39
C THR A 244 6.43 -26.39 -27.17
N THR A 245 5.29 -26.27 -26.49
CA THR A 245 5.18 -25.44 -25.27
C THR A 245 6.09 -25.94 -24.15
N LYS A 246 6.09 -27.26 -23.86
CA LYS A 246 6.97 -27.86 -22.85
C LYS A 246 8.44 -27.62 -23.16
N TYR A 247 8.81 -27.79 -24.43
CA TYR A 247 10.17 -27.59 -24.88
C TYR A 247 10.64 -26.14 -24.68
N LEU A 248 9.84 -25.17 -25.13
CA LEU A 248 10.16 -23.75 -24.96
C LEU A 248 10.24 -23.35 -23.49
N TYR A 249 9.39 -23.93 -22.65
CA TYR A 249 9.44 -23.75 -21.21
C TYR A 249 10.79 -24.24 -20.63
N GLU A 250 11.21 -25.46 -20.94
CA GLU A 250 12.50 -26.01 -20.48
C GLU A 250 13.70 -25.20 -20.99
N LEU A 251 13.66 -24.77 -22.26
CA LEU A 251 14.68 -23.93 -22.86
C LEU A 251 14.75 -22.55 -22.21
N GLY A 252 13.59 -21.98 -21.86
CA GLY A 252 13.48 -20.74 -21.10
C GLY A 252 14.07 -20.85 -19.69
N MET A 253 13.82 -21.96 -18.99
CA MET A 253 14.40 -22.24 -17.67
C MET A 253 15.93 -22.39 -17.76
N PHE A 254 16.43 -23.12 -18.75
CA PHE A 254 17.87 -23.25 -18.98
C PHE A 254 18.53 -21.89 -19.28
N ALA A 255 17.92 -21.09 -20.16
CA ALA A 255 18.44 -19.77 -20.50
C ALA A 255 18.46 -18.82 -19.29
N ALA A 256 17.49 -18.95 -18.36
CA ALA A 256 17.46 -18.17 -17.12
C ALA A 256 18.63 -18.51 -16.19
N ALA A 257 19.01 -19.79 -16.07
CA ALA A 257 20.15 -20.24 -15.29
C ALA A 257 21.51 -19.78 -15.86
N GLY A 258 21.56 -19.32 -17.12
CA GLY A 258 22.77 -18.92 -17.82
C GLY A 258 23.37 -17.56 -17.44
N GLY A 259 22.82 -16.85 -16.44
CA GLY A 259 23.40 -15.60 -15.91
C GLY A 259 23.46 -14.44 -16.91
N GLY A 260 22.54 -14.39 -17.88
CA GLY A 260 22.44 -13.31 -18.87
C GLY A 260 23.18 -13.53 -20.20
N SER A 261 23.93 -14.64 -20.35
CA SER A 261 24.61 -14.98 -21.61
C SER A 261 23.65 -15.41 -22.74
N LEU A 262 22.43 -15.83 -22.38
CA LEU A 262 21.40 -16.37 -23.28
C LEU A 262 20.10 -15.53 -23.29
N VAL A 263 20.19 -14.21 -23.09
CA VAL A 263 19.01 -13.32 -22.98
C VAL A 263 18.11 -13.35 -24.22
N THR A 264 18.68 -13.43 -25.42
CA THR A 264 17.89 -13.50 -26.66
C THR A 264 17.08 -14.80 -26.71
N LEU A 265 17.68 -15.91 -26.30
CA LEU A 265 17.03 -17.21 -26.22
C LEU A 265 15.95 -17.22 -25.13
N LEU A 266 16.25 -16.68 -23.95
CA LEU A 266 15.29 -16.51 -22.86
C LEU A 266 14.03 -15.77 -23.35
N ASN A 267 14.21 -14.64 -24.03
CA ASN A 267 13.11 -13.82 -24.51
C ASN A 267 12.26 -14.56 -25.56
N VAL A 268 12.89 -15.16 -26.56
CA VAL A 268 12.18 -15.87 -27.64
C VAL A 268 11.43 -17.09 -27.10
N SER A 269 12.03 -17.87 -26.20
CA SER A 269 11.41 -19.04 -25.57
C SER A 269 10.17 -18.66 -24.76
N TRP A 270 10.28 -17.72 -23.80
CA TRP A 270 9.14 -17.33 -22.97
C TRP A 270 8.04 -16.61 -23.76
N LYS A 271 8.40 -15.78 -24.74
CA LYS A 271 7.41 -15.19 -25.65
C LYS A 271 6.67 -16.26 -26.45
N GLY A 272 7.36 -17.32 -26.87
CA GLY A 272 6.78 -18.49 -27.51
C GLY A 272 5.82 -19.23 -26.58
N VAL A 273 6.23 -19.55 -25.34
CA VAL A 273 5.36 -20.17 -24.32
C VAL A 273 4.07 -19.39 -24.13
N VAL A 274 4.16 -18.08 -23.86
CA VAL A 274 2.98 -17.22 -23.67
C VAL A 274 2.08 -17.23 -24.92
N SER A 275 2.68 -17.11 -26.11
CA SER A 275 1.92 -17.08 -27.37
C SER A 275 1.18 -18.40 -27.63
N LEU A 276 1.80 -19.54 -27.34
CA LEU A 276 1.20 -20.87 -27.55
C LEU A 276 0.11 -21.17 -26.51
N LEU A 277 0.32 -20.77 -25.25
CA LEU A 277 -0.70 -20.88 -24.21
C LEU A 277 -1.93 -20.00 -24.54
N GLN A 278 -1.73 -18.73 -24.93
CA GLN A 278 -2.83 -17.85 -25.36
C GLN A 278 -3.64 -18.42 -26.53
N LEU A 279 -2.95 -19.10 -27.44
CA LEU A 279 -3.53 -19.70 -28.63
C LEU A 279 -4.22 -21.04 -28.31
N GLY A 280 -3.69 -21.78 -27.34
CA GLY A 280 -4.18 -23.10 -26.96
C GLY A 280 -5.30 -23.12 -25.91
N LYS A 281 -5.44 -22.06 -25.09
CA LYS A 281 -6.50 -21.92 -24.08
C LYS A 281 -6.74 -23.23 -23.28
N GLY A 282 -8.00 -23.54 -22.95
CA GLY A 282 -8.38 -24.65 -22.08
C GLY A 282 -8.02 -26.06 -22.58
N PHE A 283 -7.76 -26.28 -23.87
CA PHE A 283 -7.45 -27.64 -24.36
C PHE A 283 -5.99 -28.07 -24.10
N LEU A 284 -5.08 -27.13 -23.81
CA LEU A 284 -3.69 -27.47 -23.45
C LEU A 284 -3.54 -27.91 -21.99
N THR A 285 -4.49 -27.59 -21.11
CA THR A 285 -4.38 -27.81 -19.65
C THR A 285 -4.27 -29.29 -19.29
N LYS A 286 -4.85 -30.18 -20.12
CA LYS A 286 -4.73 -31.64 -19.95
C LYS A 286 -3.34 -32.20 -20.26
N LYS A 287 -2.52 -31.47 -21.05
CA LYS A 287 -1.19 -31.94 -21.49
C LYS A 287 -0.02 -31.11 -20.96
N VAL A 288 -0.26 -29.86 -20.58
CA VAL A 288 0.75 -28.93 -20.07
C VAL A 288 0.35 -28.48 -18.66
N ASN A 289 1.26 -28.61 -17.70
CA ASN A 289 1.03 -28.09 -16.35
C ASN A 289 1.25 -26.57 -16.33
N VAL A 290 0.18 -25.81 -16.59
CA VAL A 290 0.25 -24.34 -16.64
C VAL A 290 0.53 -23.75 -15.26
N ALA A 291 0.03 -24.38 -14.19
CA ALA A 291 0.29 -23.96 -12.81
C ALA A 291 1.79 -24.00 -12.48
N ASP A 292 2.51 -25.06 -12.89
CA ASP A 292 3.97 -25.14 -12.72
C ASP A 292 4.69 -24.04 -13.51
N ILE A 293 4.24 -23.71 -14.72
CA ILE A 293 4.85 -22.65 -15.54
C ILE A 293 4.71 -21.29 -14.84
N ILE A 294 3.52 -20.97 -14.31
CA ILE A 294 3.27 -19.76 -13.53
C ILE A 294 4.17 -19.72 -12.29
N LEU A 295 4.23 -20.82 -11.54
CA LEU A 295 5.03 -20.93 -10.32
C LEU A 295 6.53 -20.74 -10.60
N ASN A 296 7.05 -21.29 -11.69
CA ASN A 296 8.46 -21.14 -12.07
C ASN A 296 8.80 -19.72 -12.51
N LEU A 297 7.91 -19.02 -13.24
CA LEU A 297 8.09 -17.61 -13.56
C LEU A 297 8.18 -16.74 -12.30
N VAL A 298 7.32 -17.02 -11.33
CA VAL A 298 7.28 -16.29 -10.05
C VAL A 298 8.49 -16.61 -9.19
N SER A 299 8.92 -17.87 -9.16
CA SER A 299 10.15 -18.30 -8.50
C SER A 299 11.38 -17.59 -9.08
N LEU A 300 11.49 -17.50 -10.41
CA LEU A 300 12.55 -16.74 -11.08
C LEU A 300 12.54 -15.26 -10.70
N ALA A 301 11.36 -14.65 -10.60
CA ALA A 301 11.21 -13.26 -10.15
C ALA A 301 11.67 -13.09 -8.69
N ILE A 302 11.28 -13.98 -7.79
CA ILE A 302 11.66 -13.96 -6.36
C ILE A 302 13.17 -14.17 -6.20
N GLU A 303 13.77 -15.14 -6.90
CA GLU A 303 15.20 -15.42 -6.82
C GLU A 303 16.03 -14.26 -7.36
N SER A 304 15.57 -13.64 -8.46
CA SER A 304 16.21 -12.45 -9.02
C SER A 304 16.12 -11.26 -8.06
N LEU A 305 14.98 -11.09 -7.36
CA LEU A 305 14.82 -10.07 -6.32
C LEU A 305 15.77 -10.33 -5.14
N ARG A 306 15.87 -11.58 -4.67
CA ARG A 306 16.80 -11.98 -3.61
C ARG A 306 18.23 -11.65 -4.01
N SER A 307 18.66 -12.11 -5.18
CA SER A 307 20.01 -11.89 -5.70
C SER A 307 20.36 -10.40 -5.81
N ALA A 308 19.44 -9.57 -6.31
CA ALA A 308 19.64 -8.12 -6.40
C ALA A 308 19.76 -7.48 -5.01
N SER A 309 18.90 -7.90 -4.08
CA SER A 309 18.87 -7.37 -2.72
C SER A 309 20.13 -7.73 -1.92
N GLU A 310 20.64 -8.97 -2.04
CA GLU A 310 21.89 -9.41 -1.43
C GLU A 310 23.09 -8.66 -2.01
N ALA A 311 23.13 -8.48 -3.34
CA ALA A 311 24.20 -7.76 -4.00
C ALA A 311 24.32 -6.32 -3.49
N TRP A 312 23.20 -5.60 -3.36
CA TRP A 312 23.18 -4.22 -2.86
C TRP A 312 23.54 -4.10 -1.38
N CYS A 313 23.12 -5.07 -0.55
CA CYS A 313 23.52 -5.13 0.85
C CYS A 313 25.04 -5.30 1.03
N MET A 314 25.70 -6.03 0.13
CA MET A 314 27.17 -6.21 0.17
C MET A 314 27.95 -5.01 -0.38
N THR A 315 27.34 -4.19 -1.24
CA THR A 315 27.98 -3.06 -1.94
C THR A 315 27.68 -1.69 -1.34
N LEU A 316 27.17 -1.62 -0.10
CA LEU A 316 26.65 -0.42 0.59
C LEU A 316 27.65 0.76 0.78
N GLN A 317 28.83 0.74 0.16
CA GLN A 317 29.80 1.84 0.14
C GLN A 317 29.47 2.92 -0.91
N GLU A 318 28.85 2.59 -2.05
CA GLU A 318 28.52 3.55 -3.12
C GLU A 318 27.00 3.78 -3.26
N THR A 319 26.61 4.98 -3.69
CA THR A 319 25.20 5.33 -3.93
C THR A 319 24.72 4.73 -5.25
N LEU A 320 23.72 3.83 -5.19
CA LEU A 320 23.13 3.21 -6.37
C LEU A 320 22.40 4.26 -7.24
N THR A 321 22.65 4.26 -8.54
CA THR A 321 21.91 5.14 -9.46
C THR A 321 20.56 4.53 -9.86
N GLY A 322 19.56 5.36 -10.17
CA GLY A 322 18.25 4.88 -10.63
C GLY A 322 18.34 4.06 -11.93
N ALA A 323 19.28 4.36 -12.83
CA ALA A 323 19.48 3.59 -14.06
C ALA A 323 20.01 2.18 -13.80
N GLU A 324 20.91 2.02 -12.84
CA GLU A 324 21.41 0.71 -12.41
C GLU A 324 20.30 -0.09 -11.75
N ALA A 325 19.55 0.51 -10.82
CA ALA A 325 18.40 -0.14 -10.17
C ALA A 325 17.37 -0.66 -11.20
N LYS A 326 17.01 0.18 -12.19
CA LYS A 326 16.10 -0.21 -13.28
C LYS A 326 16.65 -1.37 -14.12
N ARG A 327 17.96 -1.43 -14.36
CA ARG A 327 18.60 -2.52 -15.10
C ARG A 327 18.46 -3.86 -14.35
N PHE A 328 18.61 -3.87 -13.03
CA PHE A 328 18.40 -5.07 -12.20
C PHE A 328 16.93 -5.50 -12.14
N PHE A 329 15.98 -4.56 -12.16
CA PHE A 329 14.54 -4.87 -12.13
C PHE A 329 13.94 -5.26 -13.48
N LEU A 330 14.61 -4.99 -14.60
CA LEU A 330 14.09 -5.31 -15.94
C LEU A 330 13.80 -6.82 -16.15
N PRO A 331 14.68 -7.76 -15.75
CA PRO A 331 14.39 -9.19 -15.83
C PRO A 331 13.24 -9.62 -14.91
N ILE A 332 13.15 -9.04 -13.71
CA ILE A 332 12.07 -9.33 -12.75
C ILE A 332 10.72 -8.89 -13.35
N LYS A 333 10.65 -7.67 -13.89
CA LYS A 333 9.47 -7.16 -14.60
C LYS A 333 9.08 -8.07 -15.76
N PHE A 334 10.05 -8.57 -16.53
CA PHE A 334 9.81 -9.50 -17.62
C PHE A 334 9.12 -10.79 -17.14
N TYR A 335 9.60 -11.41 -16.07
CA TYR A 335 8.97 -12.63 -15.52
C TYR A 335 7.56 -12.36 -14.99
N LEU A 336 7.38 -11.26 -14.24
CA LEU A 336 6.08 -10.89 -13.69
C LEU A 336 5.04 -10.59 -14.77
N ILE A 337 5.39 -9.85 -15.83
CA ILE A 337 4.46 -9.55 -16.94
C ILE A 337 4.01 -10.85 -17.63
N ASN A 338 4.93 -11.80 -17.84
CA ASN A 338 4.58 -13.07 -18.45
C ASN A 338 3.69 -13.92 -17.52
N ALA A 339 3.94 -13.90 -16.20
CA ALA A 339 3.08 -14.55 -15.21
C ALA A 339 1.66 -13.95 -15.26
N VAL A 340 1.52 -12.62 -15.24
CA VAL A 340 0.24 -11.92 -15.37
C VAL A 340 -0.52 -12.36 -16.63
N ARG A 341 0.13 -12.37 -17.79
CA ARG A 341 -0.48 -12.74 -19.07
C ARG A 341 -0.99 -14.18 -19.10
N ILE A 342 -0.26 -15.11 -18.48
CA ILE A 342 -0.70 -16.51 -18.41
C ILE A 342 -1.84 -16.62 -17.39
N SER A 343 -1.71 -16.02 -16.22
CA SER A 343 -2.74 -16.05 -15.17
C SER A 343 -4.07 -15.45 -15.62
N SER A 344 -4.07 -14.43 -16.49
CA SER A 344 -5.31 -13.85 -17.03
C SER A 344 -6.06 -14.79 -17.98
N GLU A 345 -5.35 -15.65 -18.70
CA GLU A 345 -5.92 -16.62 -19.64
C GLU A 345 -6.29 -17.95 -18.95
N TYR A 346 -5.57 -18.30 -17.88
CA TYR A 346 -5.68 -19.56 -17.13
C TYR A 346 -5.99 -19.30 -15.64
N PRO A 347 -7.21 -18.80 -15.33
CA PRO A 347 -7.52 -18.37 -13.98
C PRO A 347 -7.70 -19.52 -12.99
N TYR A 348 -8.11 -20.72 -13.44
CA TYR A 348 -8.22 -21.89 -12.57
C TYR A 348 -6.83 -22.39 -12.12
N GLU A 349 -5.88 -22.43 -13.04
CA GLU A 349 -4.51 -22.82 -12.72
C GLU A 349 -3.79 -21.73 -11.91
N ALA A 350 -4.11 -20.46 -12.14
CA ALA A 350 -3.59 -19.36 -11.35
C ALA A 350 -4.12 -19.34 -9.92
N ILE A 351 -5.40 -19.69 -9.71
CA ILE A 351 -5.97 -19.78 -8.36
C ILE A 351 -5.38 -20.96 -7.59
N ASP A 352 -4.97 -22.05 -8.24
CA ASP A 352 -4.31 -23.17 -7.54
C ASP A 352 -2.94 -22.79 -6.94
N VAL A 353 -2.26 -21.79 -7.52
CA VAL A 353 -0.94 -21.31 -7.08
C VAL A 353 -0.98 -19.91 -6.45
N TYR A 354 -2.15 -19.42 -6.04
CA TYR A 354 -2.35 -18.04 -5.56
C TYR A 354 -1.43 -17.63 -4.41
N ARG A 355 -1.03 -18.58 -3.54
CA ARG A 355 -0.18 -18.31 -2.37
C ARG A 355 1.19 -17.78 -2.79
N GLU A 356 1.83 -18.41 -3.77
CA GLU A 356 3.13 -17.96 -4.28
C GLU A 356 3.02 -16.64 -5.05
N LEU A 357 1.93 -16.46 -5.82
CA LEU A 357 1.65 -15.19 -6.52
C LEU A 357 1.51 -14.03 -5.54
N THR A 358 0.73 -14.25 -4.48
CA THR A 358 0.48 -13.25 -3.45
C THR A 358 1.74 -13.00 -2.60
N ARG A 359 2.50 -14.05 -2.29
CA ARG A 359 3.81 -13.95 -1.63
C ARG A 359 4.78 -13.11 -2.44
N CYS A 360 4.84 -13.28 -3.76
CA CYS A 360 5.70 -12.47 -4.62
C CYS A 360 5.37 -10.97 -4.51
N ALA A 361 4.09 -10.60 -4.59
CA ALA A 361 3.65 -9.22 -4.41
C ALA A 361 3.98 -8.68 -3.00
N LEU A 362 3.88 -9.54 -1.98
CA LEU A 362 4.21 -9.21 -0.60
C LEU A 362 5.71 -8.95 -0.42
N LEU A 363 6.57 -9.77 -1.03
CA LEU A 363 8.02 -9.59 -1.02
C LEU A 363 8.41 -8.27 -1.70
N ILE A 364 7.82 -7.95 -2.85
CA ILE A 364 8.06 -6.67 -3.56
C ILE A 364 7.70 -5.48 -2.66
N SER A 365 6.52 -5.51 -2.02
CA SER A 365 6.07 -4.44 -1.13
C SER A 365 6.94 -4.33 0.13
N SER A 366 7.40 -5.47 0.66
CA SER A 366 8.27 -5.50 1.85
C SER A 366 9.65 -4.89 1.54
N LEU A 367 10.22 -5.23 0.39
CA LEU A 367 11.48 -4.66 -0.08
C LEU A 367 11.37 -3.16 -0.35
N GLY A 368 10.26 -2.68 -0.92
CA GLY A 368 10.04 -1.24 -1.13
C GLY A 368 10.13 -0.44 0.18
N ILE A 369 9.57 -0.96 1.28
CA ILE A 369 9.65 -0.30 2.59
C ILE A 369 11.07 -0.38 3.15
N LEU A 370 11.71 -1.55 3.07
CA LEU A 370 13.07 -1.73 3.56
C LEU A 370 14.07 -0.82 2.84
N PHE A 371 13.98 -0.70 1.52
CA PHE A 371 14.81 0.22 0.74
C PHE A 371 14.51 1.68 1.07
N SER A 372 13.29 2.02 1.46
CA SER A 372 12.92 3.37 1.89
C SER A 372 13.52 3.76 3.24
N LYS A 373 13.78 2.80 4.14
CA LYS A 373 14.45 3.06 5.43
C LYS A 373 15.91 3.49 5.24
N GLU A 374 16.56 2.97 4.20
CA GLU A 374 17.98 3.20 3.93
C GLU A 374 18.18 4.34 2.92
N THR A 375 18.78 5.44 3.35
CA THR A 375 19.01 6.62 2.51
C THR A 375 19.77 6.32 1.21
N LYS A 376 20.71 5.36 1.26
CA LYS A 376 21.51 4.91 0.10
C LYS A 376 20.72 4.09 -0.92
N LEU A 377 19.57 3.52 -0.53
CA LEU A 377 18.74 2.67 -1.37
C LEU A 377 17.47 3.38 -1.88
N ARG A 378 17.34 4.69 -1.68
CA ARG A 378 16.21 5.48 -2.19
C ARG A 378 15.99 5.31 -3.69
N ALA A 379 17.05 5.32 -4.50
CA ALA A 379 16.95 5.10 -5.94
C ALA A 379 16.45 3.70 -6.32
N ALA A 380 16.79 2.68 -5.52
CA ALA A 380 16.22 1.33 -5.67
C ALA A 380 14.73 1.32 -5.31
N SER A 381 14.35 2.03 -4.25
CA SER A 381 12.95 2.15 -3.83
C SER A 381 12.09 2.84 -4.91
N GLU A 382 12.57 3.94 -5.48
CA GLU A 382 11.91 4.64 -6.60
C GLU A 382 11.78 3.74 -7.83
N ALA A 383 12.85 3.06 -8.23
CA ALA A 383 12.82 2.17 -9.37
C ALA A 383 11.88 0.97 -9.15
N LEU A 384 11.77 0.46 -7.91
CA LEU A 384 10.85 -0.61 -7.55
C LEU A 384 9.39 -0.13 -7.65
N ALA A 385 9.10 1.04 -7.09
CA ALA A 385 7.77 1.68 -7.17
C ALA A 385 7.36 1.94 -8.63
N GLU A 386 8.29 2.39 -9.49
CA GLU A 386 8.00 2.67 -10.90
C GLU A 386 7.85 1.39 -11.76
N PHE A 387 8.70 0.37 -11.57
CA PHE A 387 8.75 -0.80 -12.48
C PHE A 387 7.99 -2.03 -11.99
N LEU A 388 8.11 -2.35 -10.70
CA LEU A 388 7.67 -3.65 -10.17
C LEU A 388 6.33 -3.56 -9.47
N GLU A 389 6.10 -2.51 -8.67
CA GLU A 389 4.86 -2.33 -7.92
C GLU A 389 3.61 -2.37 -8.83
N PRO A 390 3.54 -1.66 -9.98
CA PRO A 390 2.37 -1.70 -10.85
C PRO A 390 2.11 -3.09 -11.44
N THR A 391 3.19 -3.81 -11.78
CA THR A 391 3.09 -5.17 -12.34
C THR A 391 2.62 -6.15 -11.27
N SER A 392 3.10 -6.01 -10.02
CA SER A 392 2.66 -6.81 -8.89
C SER A 392 1.19 -6.55 -8.51
N SER A 393 0.75 -5.30 -8.57
CA SER A 393 -0.66 -4.94 -8.37
C SER A 393 -1.54 -5.50 -9.48
N LEU A 394 -1.08 -5.49 -10.74
CA LEU A 394 -1.80 -6.09 -11.86
C LEU A 394 -1.96 -7.61 -11.71
N LEU A 395 -0.95 -8.29 -11.15
CA LEU A 395 -1.03 -9.72 -10.84
C LEU A 395 -2.14 -10.01 -9.80
N LEU A 396 -2.16 -9.28 -8.70
CA LEU A 396 -3.22 -9.39 -7.69
C LEU A 396 -4.60 -9.03 -8.25
N HIS A 397 -4.68 -7.96 -9.04
CA HIS A 397 -5.90 -7.53 -9.72
C HIS A 397 -6.46 -8.63 -10.61
N THR A 398 -5.60 -9.31 -11.37
CA THR A 398 -5.99 -10.41 -12.27
C THR A 398 -6.64 -11.55 -11.49
N LEU A 399 -6.09 -11.92 -10.33
CA LEU A 399 -6.65 -12.96 -9.46
C LEU A 399 -8.00 -12.53 -8.84
N LEU A 400 -8.10 -11.30 -8.34
CA LEU A 400 -9.29 -10.82 -7.62
C LEU A 400 -10.45 -10.46 -8.56
N ASN A 401 -10.18 -10.02 -9.80
CA ASN A 401 -11.21 -9.52 -10.72
C ASN A 401 -11.63 -10.49 -11.82
N THR A 402 -11.18 -11.75 -11.78
CA THR A 402 -11.60 -12.74 -12.76
C THR A 402 -13.06 -13.20 -12.53
N ALA A 403 -13.88 -13.20 -13.59
CA ALA A 403 -15.27 -13.69 -13.55
C ALA A 403 -15.39 -15.22 -13.44
N ASN A 404 -14.39 -15.94 -13.95
CA ASN A 404 -14.46 -17.39 -14.14
C ASN A 404 -14.33 -18.18 -12.82
N ILE A 405 -13.79 -17.56 -11.77
CA ILE A 405 -13.55 -18.19 -10.47
C ILE A 405 -14.70 -17.83 -9.51
N ASN A 406 -15.12 -18.80 -8.69
CA ASN A 406 -16.10 -18.56 -7.64
C ASN A 406 -15.65 -17.45 -6.67
N LEU A 407 -16.62 -16.78 -6.03
CA LEU A 407 -16.31 -15.70 -5.09
C LEU A 407 -15.52 -16.21 -3.87
N GLU A 408 -15.84 -17.40 -3.37
CA GLU A 408 -15.19 -18.00 -2.20
C GLU A 408 -13.68 -18.12 -2.37
N SER A 409 -13.19 -18.64 -3.50
CA SER A 409 -11.73 -18.77 -3.71
C SER A 409 -11.03 -17.41 -3.82
N ARG A 410 -11.72 -16.39 -4.35
CA ARG A 410 -11.16 -15.03 -4.41
C ARG A 410 -11.10 -14.38 -3.03
N LEU A 411 -12.09 -14.62 -2.18
CA LEU A 411 -12.09 -14.18 -0.79
C LEU A 411 -11.02 -14.91 0.04
N LEU A 412 -10.70 -16.18 -0.26
CA LEU A 412 -9.57 -16.88 0.37
C LEU A 412 -8.22 -16.18 0.17
N ILE A 413 -8.01 -15.51 -0.97
CA ILE A 413 -6.80 -14.70 -1.19
C ILE A 413 -6.73 -13.54 -0.18
N LEU A 414 -7.85 -12.82 -0.02
CA LEU A 414 -7.95 -11.73 0.95
C LEU A 414 -7.82 -12.24 2.38
N ASP A 415 -8.43 -13.38 2.70
CA ASP A 415 -8.29 -14.00 4.01
C ASP A 415 -6.84 -14.40 4.27
N TRP A 416 -6.16 -15.06 3.34
CA TRP A 416 -4.77 -15.44 3.52
C TRP A 416 -3.84 -14.22 3.68
N LEU A 417 -4.06 -13.16 2.89
CA LEU A 417 -3.24 -11.95 2.94
C LEU A 417 -3.53 -11.08 4.18
N LEU A 418 -4.80 -10.95 4.58
CA LEU A 418 -5.27 -9.94 5.54
C LEU A 418 -5.80 -10.53 6.86
N SER A 419 -5.78 -11.85 7.03
CA SER A 419 -6.16 -12.46 8.30
C SER A 419 -5.05 -12.28 9.34
N TYR A 420 -5.51 -11.96 10.54
CA TYR A 420 -4.72 -11.96 11.75
C TYR A 420 -5.53 -12.79 12.75
N GLU A 421 -5.29 -14.10 12.81
CA GLU A 421 -5.92 -14.92 13.85
C GLU A 421 -5.31 -14.55 15.19
N ASN A 422 -6.12 -13.89 16.01
CA ASN A 422 -5.84 -13.59 17.41
C ASN A 422 -6.59 -14.57 18.33
N ASP A 423 -6.88 -15.77 17.84
CA ASP A 423 -7.43 -16.84 18.67
C ASP A 423 -6.27 -17.56 19.36
N SER A 424 -6.06 -17.17 20.61
CA SER A 424 -5.41 -17.95 21.66
C SER A 424 -5.29 -19.45 21.34
N LYS A 425 -4.14 -19.87 20.78
CA LYS A 425 -3.49 -21.21 20.88
C LYS A 425 -2.41 -21.40 19.78
N SER A 426 -1.29 -20.68 19.86
CA SER A 426 0.02 -21.29 19.56
C SER A 426 1.14 -20.36 20.01
N THR A 427 1.59 -20.52 21.24
CA THR A 427 2.97 -20.21 21.61
C THR A 427 3.87 -21.23 20.92
N VAL A 428 4.21 -21.00 19.65
CA VAL A 428 5.48 -21.46 19.11
C VAL A 428 6.30 -20.20 18.88
N VAL A 429 6.93 -19.78 19.97
CA VAL A 429 8.04 -18.85 19.92
C VAL A 429 9.15 -19.59 19.17
N VAL A 430 9.33 -19.28 17.88
CA VAL A 430 10.63 -19.53 17.24
C VAL A 430 11.57 -18.44 17.74
N GLU A 431 12.04 -18.64 18.97
CA GLU A 431 13.23 -17.98 19.50
C GLU A 431 14.39 -18.53 18.67
N ASN A 432 14.80 -17.79 17.64
CA ASN A 432 16.09 -17.94 16.98
C ASN A 432 16.38 -16.67 16.15
N ALA A 433 16.73 -15.58 16.85
CA ALA A 433 17.73 -14.58 16.45
C ALA A 433 17.76 -13.47 17.51
N ASP A 434 18.96 -13.21 18.02
CA ASP A 434 19.34 -12.21 19.02
C ASP A 434 18.37 -11.03 19.24
N SER A 435 17.80 -10.98 20.44
CA SER A 435 16.92 -9.95 20.98
C SER A 435 17.62 -8.62 21.32
N SER A 436 18.60 -8.18 20.51
CA SER A 436 19.31 -6.91 20.75
C SER A 436 19.36 -5.93 19.57
N SER A 437 18.65 -6.18 18.47
CA SER A 437 18.37 -5.13 17.47
C SER A 437 17.07 -5.44 16.72
N GLY A 438 16.00 -4.70 17.01
CA GLY A 438 14.66 -4.86 16.41
C GLY A 438 14.55 -4.47 14.93
N SER A 439 15.58 -4.71 14.11
CA SER A 439 15.53 -4.50 12.67
C SER A 439 15.35 -5.83 11.96
N THR A 440 14.19 -6.01 11.32
CA THR A 440 13.95 -7.06 10.33
C THR A 440 15.06 -7.06 9.29
N SER A 441 15.93 -8.08 9.31
CA SER A 441 17.03 -8.18 8.35
C SER A 441 16.49 -8.55 6.97
N LEU A 442 17.08 -7.98 5.91
CA LEU A 442 16.62 -8.16 4.52
C LEU A 442 16.56 -9.64 4.10
N GLY A 443 17.47 -10.49 4.61
CA GLY A 443 17.47 -11.94 4.36
C GLY A 443 16.33 -12.70 5.05
N SER A 444 15.83 -12.21 6.20
CA SER A 444 14.76 -12.88 6.96
C SER A 444 13.43 -12.94 6.21
N ILE A 445 13.19 -11.98 5.30
CA ILE A 445 11.94 -11.88 4.53
C ILE A 445 11.82 -12.99 3.47
N PHE A 446 12.93 -13.39 2.86
CA PHE A 446 12.95 -14.46 1.87
C PHE A 446 12.86 -15.86 2.46
N LEU A 447 13.12 -16.02 3.76
CA LEU A 447 13.01 -17.28 4.50
C LEU A 447 11.57 -17.60 4.93
N VAL A 448 10.64 -16.64 4.83
CA VAL A 448 9.22 -16.86 5.17
C VAL A 448 8.58 -17.75 4.11
N ASN A 449 8.15 -18.95 4.51
CA ASN A 449 7.37 -19.86 3.67
C ASN A 449 5.93 -19.35 3.48
N CYS A 450 5.27 -19.76 2.40
CA CYS A 450 3.88 -19.38 2.12
C CYS A 450 2.91 -19.68 3.28
N ASP A 451 3.08 -20.80 3.96
CA ASP A 451 2.16 -21.18 5.03
C ASP A 451 2.33 -20.33 6.29
N ASP A 452 3.53 -19.76 6.50
CA ASP A 452 3.87 -18.92 7.64
C ASP A 452 3.59 -17.42 7.40
N VAL A 453 3.30 -17.04 6.14
CA VAL A 453 3.08 -15.64 5.74
C VAL A 453 2.07 -14.94 6.65
N PRO A 454 0.88 -15.49 7.00
CA PRO A 454 -0.10 -14.79 7.83
C PRO A 454 0.41 -14.43 9.24
N MET A 455 1.37 -15.17 9.78
CA MET A 455 1.92 -14.98 11.14
C MET A 455 3.31 -14.33 11.17
N ALA A 456 3.98 -14.25 10.01
CA ALA A 456 5.35 -13.76 9.94
C ALA A 456 5.44 -12.25 10.18
N ARG A 457 6.04 -11.87 11.33
CA ARG A 457 6.37 -10.46 11.65
C ARG A 457 7.29 -9.82 10.61
N ALA A 458 8.16 -10.61 9.98
CA ALA A 458 9.13 -10.13 9.01
C ALA A 458 8.52 -9.40 7.81
N VAL A 459 7.29 -9.76 7.42
CA VAL A 459 6.56 -9.22 6.26
C VAL A 459 5.39 -8.30 6.65
N LEU A 460 5.25 -7.95 7.93
CA LEU A 460 4.11 -7.18 8.44
C LEU A 460 3.96 -5.82 7.74
N LEU A 461 5.07 -5.09 7.57
CA LEU A 461 5.07 -3.79 6.88
C LEU A 461 4.68 -3.93 5.41
N GLY A 462 5.21 -4.94 4.71
CA GLY A 462 4.85 -5.21 3.32
C GLY A 462 3.37 -5.56 3.16
N ARG A 463 2.80 -6.29 4.13
CA ARG A 463 1.37 -6.62 4.15
C ARG A 463 0.51 -5.38 4.33
N LEU A 464 0.90 -4.48 5.24
CA LEU A 464 0.24 -3.20 5.41
C LEU A 464 0.25 -2.41 4.09
N MET A 465 1.40 -2.30 3.42
CA MET A 465 1.50 -1.60 2.15
C MET A 465 0.67 -2.24 1.02
N LEU A 466 0.66 -3.58 0.92
CA LEU A 466 -0.24 -4.27 -0.01
C LEU A 466 -1.71 -3.98 0.28
N PHE A 467 -2.12 -3.97 1.55
CA PHE A 467 -3.49 -3.64 1.92
C PHE A 467 -3.83 -2.20 1.52
N LEU A 468 -2.95 -1.23 1.82
CA LEU A 468 -3.15 0.17 1.41
C LEU A 468 -3.24 0.32 -0.12
N ASN A 469 -2.42 -0.41 -0.87
CA ASN A 469 -2.49 -0.44 -2.32
C ASN A 469 -3.80 -1.05 -2.84
N LEU A 470 -4.33 -2.11 -2.21
CA LEU A 470 -5.65 -2.66 -2.52
C LEU A 470 -6.77 -1.63 -2.25
N LEU A 471 -6.68 -0.87 -1.16
CA LEU A 471 -7.62 0.21 -0.85
C LEU A 471 -7.55 1.32 -1.91
N LYS A 472 -6.34 1.74 -2.31
CA LYS A 472 -6.12 2.76 -3.34
C LYS A 472 -6.60 2.33 -4.74
N THR A 473 -6.42 1.05 -5.07
CA THR A 473 -6.83 0.47 -6.38
C THR A 473 -8.28 -0.04 -6.41
N SER A 474 -9.00 0.10 -5.30
CA SER A 474 -10.40 -0.32 -5.18
C SER A 474 -11.38 0.19 -6.25
N PRO A 475 -11.22 1.38 -6.89
CA PRO A 475 -12.13 1.80 -7.96
C PRO A 475 -12.17 0.84 -9.16
N VAL A 476 -11.10 0.05 -9.38
CA VAL A 476 -10.97 -0.90 -10.50
C VAL A 476 -11.30 -2.34 -10.05
N LEU A 477 -11.72 -2.54 -8.80
CA LEU A 477 -12.10 -3.85 -8.26
C LEU A 477 -13.61 -4.08 -8.41
N ARG A 478 -14.01 -5.35 -8.52
CA ARG A 478 -15.43 -5.73 -8.51
C ARG A 478 -16.07 -5.45 -7.15
N GLU A 479 -17.37 -5.16 -7.15
CA GLU A 479 -18.14 -4.82 -5.95
C GLU A 479 -18.03 -5.91 -4.86
N GLU A 480 -18.03 -7.20 -5.21
CA GLU A 480 -17.94 -8.27 -4.21
C GLU A 480 -16.60 -8.29 -3.48
N ILE A 481 -15.53 -7.89 -4.17
CA ILE A 481 -14.18 -7.78 -3.59
C ILE A 481 -14.10 -6.54 -2.70
N VAL A 482 -14.69 -5.42 -3.12
CA VAL A 482 -14.80 -4.22 -2.28
C VAL A 482 -15.52 -4.53 -0.97
N ILE A 483 -16.60 -5.32 -1.01
CA ILE A 483 -17.29 -5.81 0.19
C ILE A 483 -16.35 -6.68 1.04
N GLY A 484 -15.65 -7.64 0.44
CA GLY A 484 -14.67 -8.46 1.16
C GLY A 484 -13.57 -7.66 1.84
N ILE A 485 -13.04 -6.63 1.17
CA ILE A 485 -12.05 -5.69 1.71
C ILE A 485 -12.64 -4.86 2.87
N SER A 486 -13.88 -4.39 2.74
CA SER A 486 -14.54 -3.60 3.78
C SER A 486 -14.67 -4.36 5.11
N GLY A 487 -14.96 -5.67 5.05
CA GLY A 487 -15.00 -6.55 6.22
C GLY A 487 -13.63 -6.83 6.88
N LYS A 488 -12.52 -6.39 6.26
CA LYS A 488 -11.15 -6.57 6.76
C LYS A 488 -10.49 -5.28 7.24
N LEU A 489 -11.18 -4.13 7.22
CA LEU A 489 -10.62 -2.85 7.66
C LEU A 489 -10.13 -2.87 9.12
N ASP A 490 -10.74 -3.70 9.96
CA ASP A 490 -10.24 -3.88 11.33
C ASP A 490 -8.85 -4.49 11.39
N SER A 491 -8.53 -5.44 10.51
CA SER A 491 -7.18 -6.01 10.43
C SER A 491 -6.14 -4.92 10.17
N LEU A 492 -6.49 -3.86 9.41
CA LEU A 492 -5.61 -2.71 9.17
C LEU A 492 -5.23 -2.02 10.48
N LEU A 493 -6.22 -1.67 11.31
CA LEU A 493 -5.96 -1.02 12.60
C LEU A 493 -5.17 -1.92 13.55
N HIS A 494 -5.41 -3.23 13.51
CA HIS A 494 -4.62 -4.19 14.30
C HIS A 494 -3.15 -4.23 13.88
N MET A 495 -2.86 -4.16 12.57
CA MET A 495 -1.49 -4.06 12.09
C MET A 495 -0.83 -2.74 12.54
N MET A 496 -1.58 -1.64 12.54
CA MET A 496 -1.10 -0.32 12.97
C MET A 496 -0.76 -0.24 14.47
N MET A 497 -1.32 -1.11 15.32
CA MET A 497 -1.02 -1.13 16.75
C MET A 497 0.36 -1.72 17.08
N HIS A 498 1.04 -2.38 16.13
CA HIS A 498 2.38 -2.93 16.36
C HIS A 498 3.43 -1.81 16.45
N GLU A 499 4.38 -1.96 17.37
CA GLU A 499 5.36 -0.93 17.72
C GLU A 499 6.21 -0.45 16.54
N GLU A 500 6.70 -1.41 15.75
CA GLU A 500 7.46 -1.13 14.54
C GLU A 500 6.63 -0.41 13.47
N VAL A 501 5.32 -0.65 13.43
CA VAL A 501 4.44 -0.13 12.39
C VAL A 501 4.04 1.31 12.69
N TYR A 502 3.57 1.62 13.90
CA TYR A 502 3.16 3.00 14.21
C TYR A 502 4.35 3.97 14.19
N SER A 503 5.53 3.52 14.64
CA SER A 503 6.74 4.36 14.65
C SER A 503 7.17 4.74 13.23
N LEU A 504 7.16 3.77 12.31
CA LEU A 504 7.46 4.02 10.90
C LEU A 504 6.36 4.79 10.18
N ALA A 505 5.09 4.55 10.51
CA ALA A 505 3.99 5.28 9.88
C ALA A 505 4.12 6.81 10.05
N LEU A 506 4.61 7.26 11.20
CA LEU A 506 4.77 8.67 11.53
C LEU A 506 6.03 9.32 10.92
N GLY A 507 7.11 8.55 10.73
CA GLY A 507 8.42 9.10 10.35
C GLY A 507 8.96 8.67 8.98
N LEU A 508 8.43 7.60 8.37
CA LEU A 508 8.95 7.06 7.12
C LEU A 508 8.33 7.75 5.91
N GLU A 509 9.19 8.25 5.03
CA GLU A 509 8.80 8.65 3.68
C GLU A 509 8.87 7.44 2.75
N ILE A 510 7.85 7.29 1.90
CA ILE A 510 7.78 6.24 0.88
C ILE A 510 7.61 6.84 -0.51
N PRO A 511 8.19 6.23 -1.55
CA PRO A 511 7.95 6.62 -2.93
C PRO A 511 6.54 6.20 -3.34
N VAL A 512 5.79 7.11 -3.94
CA VAL A 512 4.45 6.84 -4.48
C VAL A 512 4.37 7.36 -5.90
N ASN A 513 3.87 6.50 -6.79
CA ASN A 513 3.60 6.90 -8.17
C ASN A 513 2.43 7.90 -8.18
N CYS A 514 2.76 9.15 -8.51
CA CYS A 514 1.77 10.19 -8.79
C CYS A 514 1.36 10.06 -10.25
N VAL A 515 0.06 9.87 -10.50
CA VAL A 515 -0.52 9.75 -11.85
C VAL A 515 -0.75 11.13 -12.48
N VAL A 516 -0.34 12.23 -11.83
CA VAL A 516 -0.74 13.59 -12.19
C VAL A 516 0.41 14.34 -12.88
N GLY A 517 0.23 14.61 -14.19
CA GLY A 517 1.03 15.58 -14.97
C GLY A 517 1.98 14.97 -16.01
N PRO A 518 2.52 15.80 -16.93
CA PRO A 518 3.38 15.39 -18.05
C PRO A 518 4.76 14.86 -17.60
N ASN A 519 5.12 15.06 -16.32
CA ASN A 519 6.24 14.40 -15.68
C ASN A 519 5.70 13.30 -14.76
N SER A 520 5.48 12.10 -15.31
CA SER A 520 5.17 10.89 -14.53
C SER A 520 6.35 10.55 -13.61
N GLY A 521 6.41 11.20 -12.46
CA GLY A 521 7.48 11.09 -11.48
C GLY A 521 7.04 10.35 -10.22
N VAL A 522 8.01 9.70 -9.58
CA VAL A 522 7.86 9.14 -8.23
C VAL A 522 7.99 10.27 -7.22
N ALA A 523 6.98 10.47 -6.36
CA ALA A 523 7.02 11.47 -5.30
C ALA A 523 7.22 10.81 -3.94
N TRP A 524 8.06 11.39 -3.09
CA TRP A 524 8.23 10.96 -1.70
C TRP A 524 7.17 11.60 -0.82
N GLN A 525 6.44 10.78 -0.06
CA GLN A 525 5.44 11.26 0.90
C GLN A 525 5.47 10.43 2.18
N LEU A 526 5.06 11.04 3.29
CA LEU A 526 4.94 10.35 4.56
C LEU A 526 3.96 9.18 4.45
N MET A 527 4.35 8.03 5.02
CA MET A 527 3.53 6.82 5.05
C MET A 527 2.15 7.08 5.69
N PHE A 528 2.09 7.92 6.73
CA PHE A 528 0.82 8.34 7.35
C PHE A 528 -0.13 9.01 6.34
N TYR A 529 0.39 9.89 5.48
CA TYR A 529 -0.44 10.53 4.46
C TYR A 529 -0.95 9.51 3.44
N PHE A 530 -0.11 8.56 3.03
CA PHE A 530 -0.52 7.48 2.14
C PHE A 530 -1.62 6.60 2.75
N ILE A 531 -1.55 6.31 4.05
CA ILE A 531 -2.59 5.58 4.80
C ILE A 531 -3.93 6.32 4.71
N LEU A 532 -3.93 7.61 5.08
CA LEU A 532 -5.14 8.43 5.05
C LEU A 532 -5.71 8.54 3.64
N HIS A 533 -4.87 8.80 2.64
CA HIS A 533 -5.29 8.91 1.25
C HIS A 533 -5.93 7.61 0.73
N SER A 534 -5.33 6.47 1.04
CA SER A 534 -5.83 5.15 0.61
C SER A 534 -7.18 4.83 1.26
N LEU A 535 -7.35 5.13 2.55
CA LEU A 535 -8.62 4.96 3.25
C LEU A 535 -9.71 5.89 2.70
N LYS A 536 -9.41 7.17 2.47
CA LYS A 536 -10.34 8.13 1.87
C LYS A 536 -10.79 7.68 0.47
N THR A 537 -9.85 7.22 -0.35
CA THR A 537 -10.13 6.68 -1.69
C THR A 537 -11.10 5.49 -1.57
N PHE A 538 -10.82 4.55 -0.67
CA PHE A 538 -11.68 3.40 -0.44
C PHE A 538 -13.07 3.78 0.08
N MET A 539 -13.18 4.77 0.98
CA MET A 539 -14.47 5.24 1.49
C MET A 539 -15.37 5.77 0.37
N ILE A 540 -14.81 6.49 -0.61
CA ILE A 540 -15.56 6.97 -1.78
C ILE A 540 -16.12 5.77 -2.57
N VAL A 541 -15.27 4.76 -2.83
CA VAL A 541 -15.69 3.56 -3.57
C VAL A 541 -16.73 2.76 -2.80
N ALA A 542 -16.53 2.54 -1.51
CA ALA A 542 -17.47 1.84 -0.65
C ALA A 542 -18.82 2.54 -0.57
N ALA A 543 -18.88 3.88 -0.59
CA ALA A 543 -20.13 4.64 -0.59
C ALA A 543 -21.00 4.37 -1.83
N SER A 544 -20.42 3.92 -2.95
CA SER A 544 -21.19 3.54 -4.15
C SER A 544 -21.95 2.20 -4.01
N SER A 545 -21.56 1.37 -3.04
CA SER A 545 -22.11 0.04 -2.73
C SER A 545 -22.75 0.00 -1.35
N GLY A 546 -24.05 -0.27 -1.29
CA GLY A 546 -24.79 -0.32 -0.02
C GLY A 546 -24.19 -1.31 1.00
N PRO A 547 -23.93 -2.57 0.63
CA PRO A 547 -23.32 -3.54 1.53
C PRO A 547 -21.90 -3.17 1.98
N ALA A 548 -21.05 -2.66 1.10
CA ALA A 548 -19.70 -2.23 1.47
C ALA A 548 -19.72 -1.03 2.42
N TRP A 549 -20.59 -0.05 2.15
CA TRP A 549 -20.79 1.09 3.04
C TRP A 549 -21.23 0.66 4.44
N MET A 550 -22.13 -0.31 4.56
CA MET A 550 -22.59 -0.82 5.87
C MET A 550 -21.42 -1.36 6.72
N GLU A 551 -20.48 -2.08 6.10
CA GLU A 551 -19.28 -2.58 6.78
C GLU A 551 -18.33 -1.44 7.16
N VAL A 552 -18.12 -0.45 6.27
CA VAL A 552 -17.32 0.75 6.56
C VAL A 552 -17.92 1.56 7.72
N GLU A 553 -19.23 1.78 7.70
CA GLU A 553 -19.95 2.48 8.77
C GLU A 553 -19.82 1.73 10.10
N PHE A 554 -19.98 0.40 10.09
CA PHE A 554 -19.78 -0.42 11.27
C PHE A 554 -18.34 -0.34 11.79
N PHE A 555 -17.36 -0.39 10.89
CA PHE A 555 -15.94 -0.20 11.20
C PHE A 555 -15.68 1.15 11.88
N LEU A 556 -16.21 2.26 11.33
CA LEU A 556 -16.03 3.60 11.91
C LEU A 556 -16.66 3.69 13.31
N LEU A 557 -17.92 3.25 13.46
CA LEU A 557 -18.64 3.28 14.73
C LEU A 557 -17.94 2.47 15.82
N ARG A 558 -17.39 1.31 15.46
CA ARG A 558 -16.71 0.41 16.40
C ARG A 558 -15.40 1.00 16.94
N ASN A 559 -14.78 1.91 16.19
CA ASN A 559 -13.46 2.45 16.47
C ASN A 559 -13.49 3.92 16.92
N ILE A 560 -14.67 4.50 17.23
CA ILE A 560 -14.83 5.88 17.76
C ILE A 560 -13.96 6.14 19.00
N CYS A 561 -13.82 5.16 19.89
CA CYS A 561 -13.00 5.25 21.10
C CYS A 561 -11.84 4.26 21.06
N HIS A 562 -11.19 4.13 19.90
CA HIS A 562 -10.07 3.21 19.74
C HIS A 562 -8.96 3.51 20.78
N PRO A 563 -8.40 2.49 21.48
CA PRO A 563 -7.44 2.71 22.56
C PRO A 563 -6.10 3.29 22.09
N HIS A 564 -5.67 2.93 20.88
CA HIS A 564 -4.45 3.46 20.27
C HIS A 564 -4.67 4.85 19.66
N PHE A 565 -3.86 5.84 20.07
CA PHE A 565 -3.99 7.24 19.63
C PHE A 565 -3.94 7.41 18.11
N LEU A 566 -2.98 6.76 17.42
CA LEU A 566 -2.85 6.89 15.96
C LEU A 566 -4.11 6.41 15.22
N CYS A 567 -4.68 5.29 15.65
CA CYS A 567 -5.92 4.77 15.06
C CYS A 567 -7.09 5.70 15.36
N LEU A 568 -7.16 6.29 16.57
CA LEU A 568 -8.17 7.29 16.92
C LEU A 568 -8.09 8.53 16.01
N GLU A 569 -6.88 9.02 15.74
CA GLU A 569 -6.66 10.14 14.80
C GLU A 569 -7.05 9.77 13.37
N ILE A 570 -6.72 8.55 12.90
CA ILE A 570 -7.17 8.06 11.59
C ILE A 570 -8.70 8.03 11.51
N ILE A 571 -9.38 7.48 12.52
CA ILE A 571 -10.86 7.39 12.55
C ILE A 571 -11.48 8.79 12.60
N THR A 572 -10.92 9.69 13.40
CA THR A 572 -11.38 11.09 13.48
C THR A 572 -11.26 11.77 12.11
N GLU A 573 -10.13 11.61 11.44
CA GLU A 573 -9.91 12.16 10.09
C GLU A 573 -10.87 11.55 9.05
N MET A 574 -11.22 10.26 9.16
CA MET A 574 -12.23 9.64 8.28
C MET A 574 -13.63 10.22 8.50
N TYR A 575 -14.04 10.47 9.75
CA TYR A 575 -15.31 11.16 10.04
C TYR A 575 -15.30 12.61 9.52
N CYS A 576 -14.19 13.33 9.71
CA CYS A 576 -14.04 14.70 9.21
C CYS A 576 -14.13 14.74 7.68
N PHE A 577 -13.43 13.83 7.00
CA PHE A 577 -13.51 13.68 5.55
C PHE A 577 -14.94 13.41 5.08
N LEU A 578 -15.63 12.47 5.73
CA LEU A 578 -17.01 12.11 5.40
C LEU A 578 -17.97 13.29 5.56
N LEU A 579 -17.88 14.05 6.65
CA LEU A 579 -18.78 15.16 6.92
C LEU A 579 -18.47 16.40 6.08
N ARG A 580 -17.20 16.59 5.72
CA ARG A 580 -16.74 17.68 4.85
C ARG A 580 -17.18 17.51 3.40
N HIS A 581 -17.18 16.27 2.89
CA HIS A 581 -17.43 15.98 1.48
C HIS A 581 -18.75 15.23 1.22
N GLY A 582 -19.43 14.75 2.25
CA GLY A 582 -20.69 14.04 2.15
C GLY A 582 -21.87 14.93 1.79
N GLU A 583 -22.89 14.35 1.17
CA GLU A 583 -24.16 15.05 0.91
C GLU A 583 -24.87 15.41 2.22
N THR A 584 -25.64 16.51 2.22
CA THR A 584 -26.36 16.99 3.41
C THR A 584 -27.20 15.91 4.10
N ASN A 585 -27.84 15.01 3.34
CA ASN A 585 -28.63 13.91 3.91
C ASN A 585 -27.74 12.86 4.61
N MET A 586 -26.58 12.54 4.02
CA MET A 586 -25.62 11.60 4.59
C MET A 586 -24.97 12.21 5.84
N THR A 587 -24.54 13.47 5.76
CA THR A 587 -24.02 14.24 6.89
C THR A 587 -25.03 14.25 8.04
N ASN A 588 -26.30 14.56 7.75
CA ASN A 588 -27.38 14.55 8.73
C ASN A 588 -27.59 13.16 9.36
N TYR A 589 -27.59 12.10 8.56
CA TYR A 589 -27.71 10.73 9.03
C TYR A 589 -26.57 10.33 9.99
N ILE A 590 -25.33 10.64 9.63
CA ILE A 590 -24.16 10.34 10.46
C ILE A 590 -24.17 11.17 11.75
N LEU A 591 -24.55 12.44 11.68
CA LEU A 591 -24.71 13.28 12.88
C LEU A 591 -25.78 12.72 13.83
N ASP A 592 -26.91 12.22 13.30
CA ASP A 592 -27.96 11.59 14.11
C ASP A 592 -27.44 10.31 14.81
N LYS A 593 -26.61 9.51 14.10
CA LYS A 593 -25.93 8.33 14.65
C LYS A 593 -24.93 8.71 15.73
N LEU A 594 -24.07 9.69 15.48
CA LEU A 594 -23.11 10.18 16.47
C LEU A 594 -23.81 10.74 17.72
N CYS A 595 -24.92 11.46 17.54
CA CYS A 595 -25.74 11.93 18.65
C CYS A 595 -26.35 10.75 19.43
N SER A 596 -26.79 9.69 18.75
CA SER A 596 -27.33 8.48 19.39
C SER A 596 -26.26 7.73 20.19
N VAL A 597 -25.03 7.62 19.65
CA VAL A 597 -23.88 7.04 20.36
C VAL A 597 -23.54 7.89 21.58
N LEU A 598 -23.51 9.22 21.43
CA LEU A 598 -23.24 10.13 22.53
C LEU A 598 -24.30 10.01 23.65
N LYS A 599 -25.60 9.96 23.31
CA LYS A 599 -26.71 9.70 24.25
C LYS A 599 -26.50 8.37 24.99
N PHE A 600 -26.17 7.31 24.25
CA PHE A 600 -25.95 5.98 24.80
C PHE A 600 -24.76 5.93 25.78
N VAL A 601 -23.62 6.51 25.39
CA VAL A 601 -22.43 6.57 26.25
C VAL A 601 -22.71 7.40 27.51
N ALA A 602 -23.33 8.57 27.37
CA ALA A 602 -23.70 9.42 28.49
C ALA A 602 -24.68 8.74 29.47
N SER A 603 -25.55 7.85 28.98
CA SER A 603 -26.48 7.07 29.83
C SER A 603 -25.82 5.90 30.57
N SER A 604 -24.72 5.35 30.05
CA SER A 604 -24.08 4.12 30.56
C SER A 604 -22.99 4.42 31.58
N GLU A 605 -22.12 5.37 31.28
CA GLU A 605 -21.01 5.80 32.15
C GLU A 605 -20.87 7.32 32.01
N PRO A 606 -21.42 8.11 32.95
CA PRO A 606 -21.29 9.56 32.90
C PRO A 606 -19.98 10.05 33.55
N ASP A 607 -18.95 9.19 33.66
CA ASP A 607 -17.63 9.64 34.10
C ASP A 607 -17.01 10.52 33.00
N LEU A 608 -16.42 11.63 33.42
CA LEU A 608 -15.92 12.71 32.56
C LEU A 608 -14.45 12.97 32.82
N ARG A 609 -13.71 11.95 33.26
CA ARG A 609 -12.26 12.04 33.35
C ARG A 609 -11.66 12.22 31.96
N PRO A 610 -10.53 12.91 31.86
CA PRO A 610 -9.75 12.93 30.62
C PRO A 610 -9.55 11.50 30.12
N LEU A 611 -9.79 11.29 28.82
CA LEU A 611 -9.70 9.98 28.12
C LEU A 611 -10.85 8.99 28.38
N ASP A 612 -11.89 9.33 29.15
CA ASP A 612 -13.08 8.48 29.24
C ASP A 612 -13.85 8.40 27.90
N THR A 613 -14.65 7.35 27.74
CA THR A 613 -15.44 7.08 26.53
C THR A 613 -16.31 8.28 26.10
N LEU A 614 -16.95 8.95 27.07
CA LEU A 614 -17.80 10.11 26.81
C LEU A 614 -17.00 11.31 26.29
N ARG A 615 -15.83 11.58 26.89
CA ARG A 615 -14.93 12.67 26.46
C ARG A 615 -14.28 12.38 25.10
N LYS A 616 -13.82 11.14 24.87
CA LYS A 616 -13.30 10.69 23.56
C LYS A 616 -14.35 10.86 22.45
N THR A 617 -15.58 10.41 22.70
CA THR A 617 -16.71 10.56 21.76
C THR A 617 -17.04 12.04 21.53
N SER A 618 -17.13 12.83 22.60
CA SER A 618 -17.41 14.27 22.52
C SER A 618 -16.34 15.02 21.73
N ARG A 619 -15.06 14.68 21.92
CA ARG A 619 -13.93 15.24 21.17
C ARG A 619 -14.05 14.93 19.68
N LEU A 620 -14.27 13.66 19.32
CA LEU A 620 -14.45 13.27 17.93
C LEU A 620 -15.62 14.04 17.29
N VAL A 621 -16.74 14.17 18.00
CA VAL A 621 -17.90 14.94 17.54
C VAL A 621 -17.57 16.43 17.37
N CYS A 622 -16.89 17.07 18.32
CA CYS A 622 -16.56 18.49 18.24
C CYS A 622 -15.60 18.79 17.08
N VAL A 623 -14.55 17.97 16.92
CA VAL A 623 -13.63 18.07 15.78
C VAL A 623 -14.38 17.87 14.47
N SER A 624 -15.23 16.86 14.40
CA SER A 624 -16.08 16.58 13.23
C SER A 624 -16.99 17.75 12.86
N LEU A 625 -17.65 18.37 13.85
CA LEU A 625 -18.56 19.50 13.66
C LEU A 625 -17.85 20.76 13.13
N SER A 626 -16.55 20.92 13.39
CA SER A 626 -15.76 22.05 12.88
C SER A 626 -15.63 22.07 11.34
N TYR A 627 -15.90 20.94 10.68
CA TYR A 627 -15.83 20.80 9.22
C TYR A 627 -17.20 20.85 8.51
N VAL A 628 -18.29 21.07 9.25
CA VAL A 628 -19.66 21.06 8.71
C VAL A 628 -20.23 22.47 8.61
N CYS A 629 -21.22 22.66 7.73
CA CYS A 629 -21.90 23.95 7.62
C CYS A 629 -22.63 24.35 8.92
N PRO A 630 -22.71 25.65 9.25
CA PRO A 630 -23.42 26.17 10.43
C PRO A 630 -24.82 25.60 10.66
N ALA A 631 -25.61 25.40 9.59
CA ALA A 631 -26.95 24.83 9.69
C ALA A 631 -26.99 23.39 10.25
N ALA A 632 -25.98 22.59 9.95
CA ALA A 632 -25.87 21.23 10.50
C ALA A 632 -25.42 21.23 11.97
N VAL A 633 -24.59 22.21 12.36
CA VAL A 633 -24.19 22.42 13.76
C VAL A 633 -25.40 22.83 14.60
N ASP A 634 -26.23 23.75 14.11
CA ASP A 634 -27.48 24.16 14.78
C ASP A 634 -28.46 22.99 14.91
N ARG A 635 -28.64 22.20 13.85
CA ARG A 635 -29.45 20.97 13.91
C ARG A 635 -28.93 20.00 14.97
N PHE A 636 -27.61 19.77 15.03
CA PHE A 636 -27.00 18.89 16.03
C PHE A 636 -27.19 19.43 17.44
N TYR A 637 -27.03 20.73 17.65
CA TYR A 637 -27.29 21.38 18.95
C TYR A 637 -28.74 21.13 19.40
N ASN A 638 -29.72 21.31 18.51
CA ASN A 638 -31.13 21.04 18.80
C ASN A 638 -31.44 19.56 19.09
N LEU A 639 -30.69 18.62 18.49
CA LEU A 639 -30.78 17.17 18.77
C LEU A 639 -30.28 16.81 20.18
N VAL A 640 -29.24 17.52 20.65
CA VAL A 640 -28.68 17.37 22.00
C VAL A 640 -29.56 18.06 23.04
N GLU A 641 -30.16 19.21 22.72
CA GLU A 641 -31.05 19.97 23.60
C GLU A 641 -32.45 19.35 23.79
N SER A 642 -32.71 18.13 23.29
CA SER A 642 -34.04 17.51 23.36
C SER A 642 -34.66 17.56 24.75
N GLU A 643 -35.93 17.98 24.84
CA GLU A 643 -36.64 18.16 26.11
C GLU A 643 -37.01 16.84 26.81
N ASP A 644 -36.92 15.71 26.12
CA ASP A 644 -37.35 14.40 26.63
C ASP A 644 -36.54 13.94 27.86
N GLU A 645 -35.25 14.30 27.95
CA GLU A 645 -34.35 13.91 29.04
C GLU A 645 -33.40 15.06 29.45
N PRO A 646 -33.87 16.06 30.22
CA PRO A 646 -33.13 17.29 30.46
C PRO A 646 -31.78 17.09 31.17
N ASN A 647 -31.68 16.09 32.06
CA ASN A 647 -30.42 15.77 32.74
C ASN A 647 -29.37 15.19 31.78
N LEU A 648 -29.78 14.28 30.88
CA LEU A 648 -28.88 13.68 29.89
C LEU A 648 -28.42 14.73 28.87
N SER A 649 -29.36 15.56 28.40
CA SER A 649 -29.09 16.69 27.50
C SER A 649 -28.06 17.65 28.11
N GLN A 650 -28.19 17.97 29.41
CA GLN A 650 -27.23 18.82 30.12
C GLN A 650 -25.83 18.19 30.21
N ILE A 651 -25.74 16.89 30.52
CA ILE A 651 -24.45 16.16 30.62
C ILE A 651 -23.74 16.14 29.26
N MET A 652 -24.45 15.77 28.20
CA MET A 652 -23.90 15.73 26.85
C MET A 652 -23.46 17.12 26.38
N TYR A 653 -24.29 18.14 26.60
CA TYR A 653 -23.97 19.51 26.23
C TYR A 653 -22.69 20.01 26.94
N LEU A 654 -22.58 19.79 28.25
CA LEU A 654 -21.39 20.16 29.01
C LEU A 654 -20.15 19.37 28.59
N ALA A 655 -20.28 18.07 28.28
CA ALA A 655 -19.18 17.26 27.76
C ALA A 655 -18.66 17.76 26.40
N LEU A 656 -19.57 18.16 25.50
CA LEU A 656 -19.23 18.76 24.21
C LEU A 656 -18.50 20.11 24.40
N LEU A 657 -18.98 20.96 25.31
CA LEU A 657 -18.32 22.23 25.60
C LEU A 657 -16.91 22.04 26.16
N VAL A 658 -16.71 21.06 27.05
CA VAL A 658 -15.38 20.73 27.58
C VAL A 658 -14.41 20.35 26.45
N GLU A 659 -14.88 19.69 25.39
CA GLU A 659 -14.10 19.28 24.23
C GLU A 659 -14.07 20.31 23.07
N GLY A 660 -14.58 21.52 23.30
CA GLY A 660 -14.46 22.63 22.34
C GLY A 660 -15.54 22.68 21.26
N PHE A 661 -16.79 22.32 21.59
CA PHE A 661 -17.95 22.46 20.69
C PHE A 661 -17.98 23.81 19.96
N PRO A 662 -18.17 23.87 18.63
CA PRO A 662 -18.02 25.12 17.85
C PRO A 662 -19.21 26.08 18.02
N LEU A 663 -19.31 26.77 19.17
CA LEU A 663 -20.38 27.74 19.47
C LEU A 663 -20.48 28.89 18.47
N GLU A 664 -19.36 29.31 17.86
CA GLU A 664 -19.33 30.37 16.85
C GLU A 664 -20.05 30.01 15.55
N SER A 665 -20.26 28.71 15.29
CA SER A 665 -21.00 28.21 14.12
C SER A 665 -22.51 28.18 14.35
N LEU A 666 -23.01 28.53 15.55
CA LEU A 666 -24.44 28.62 15.82
C LEU A 666 -25.02 29.97 15.36
N PRO A 667 -26.31 30.02 15.00
CA PRO A 667 -27.04 31.28 14.85
C PRO A 667 -26.97 32.14 16.12
N ASP A 668 -26.96 33.46 15.99
CA ASP A 668 -26.80 34.39 17.12
C ASP A 668 -27.78 34.13 18.28
N GLU A 669 -29.04 33.81 17.98
CA GLU A 669 -30.05 33.47 19.00
C GLU A 669 -29.70 32.19 19.77
N SER A 670 -29.41 31.09 19.06
CA SER A 670 -28.99 29.80 19.64
C SER A 670 -27.69 29.95 20.43
N LYS A 671 -26.73 30.71 19.90
CA LYS A 671 -25.45 31.01 20.54
C LYS A 671 -25.64 31.75 21.87
N MET A 672 -26.43 32.81 21.87
CA MET A 672 -26.69 33.59 23.09
C MET A 672 -27.42 32.76 24.15
N LEU A 673 -28.37 31.90 23.73
CA LEU A 673 -29.05 30.98 24.63
C LEU A 673 -28.08 29.96 25.25
N ALA A 674 -27.23 29.35 24.43
CA ALA A 674 -26.20 28.39 24.82
C ALA A 674 -25.23 29.00 25.85
N ILE A 675 -24.68 30.18 25.55
CA ILE A 675 -23.76 30.90 26.46
C ILE A 675 -24.47 31.25 27.78
N ARG A 676 -25.73 31.74 27.73
CA ARG A 676 -26.49 32.07 28.94
C ARG A 676 -26.73 30.84 29.81
N LYS A 677 -27.07 29.69 29.22
CA LYS A 677 -27.25 28.41 29.94
C LYS A 677 -25.94 27.96 30.62
N LEU A 678 -24.81 28.06 29.93
CA LEU A 678 -23.49 27.75 30.47
C LEU A 678 -23.15 28.64 31.67
N VAL A 679 -23.26 29.96 31.50
CA VAL A 679 -22.94 30.96 32.54
C VAL A 679 -23.86 30.81 33.75
N THR A 680 -25.16 30.58 33.54
CA THR A 680 -26.13 30.35 34.63
C THR A 680 -25.81 29.07 35.39
N SER A 681 -25.45 27.99 34.69
CA SER A 681 -25.05 26.72 35.30
C SER A 681 -23.79 26.87 36.13
N PHE A 682 -22.82 27.65 35.66
CA PHE A 682 -21.60 27.98 36.39
C PHE A 682 -21.87 28.76 37.68
N TYR A 683 -22.67 29.83 37.61
CA TYR A 683 -22.99 30.61 38.81
C TYR A 683 -23.81 29.82 39.82
N HIS A 684 -24.79 29.05 39.36
CA HIS A 684 -25.55 28.15 40.23
C HIS A 684 -24.64 27.12 40.94
N PHE A 685 -23.65 26.58 40.23
CA PHE A 685 -22.69 25.64 40.82
C PHE A 685 -21.78 26.31 41.87
N THR A 686 -21.22 27.48 41.55
CA THR A 686 -20.30 28.19 42.44
C THR A 686 -21.01 28.76 43.68
N GLU A 687 -22.22 29.32 43.54
CA GLU A 687 -23.01 29.86 44.66
C GLU A 687 -23.45 28.79 45.67
N ASN A 688 -23.87 27.62 45.19
CA ASN A 688 -24.27 26.51 46.06
C ASN A 688 -23.11 25.95 46.87
N LYS A 689 -21.88 25.99 46.34
CA LYS A 689 -20.67 25.44 47.00
C LYS A 689 -19.82 26.45 47.76
N ALA A 690 -19.98 27.75 47.51
CA ALA A 690 -19.34 28.82 48.28
C ALA A 690 -19.97 29.03 49.68
N LYS A 691 -21.16 28.47 49.94
CA LYS A 691 -21.76 28.43 51.28
C LYS A 691 -21.07 27.31 52.08
N GLU A 692 -20.21 27.71 53.03
CA GLU A 692 -19.22 26.89 53.77
C GLU A 692 -19.72 25.62 54.49
N GLN A 693 -21.01 25.26 54.44
CA GLN A 693 -21.57 24.10 55.17
C GLN A 693 -21.84 22.85 54.31
N GLU A 694 -21.71 22.90 52.98
CA GLU A 694 -22.01 21.74 52.11
C GLU A 694 -20.79 20.99 51.52
N LEU A 695 -19.54 21.44 51.76
CA LEU A 695 -18.37 20.60 51.42
C LEU A 695 -18.29 19.33 52.28
N VAL A 696 -19.10 19.24 53.35
CA VAL A 696 -19.32 18.01 54.11
C VAL A 696 -20.05 16.93 53.28
N LEU A 697 -20.82 17.30 52.24
CA LEU A 697 -21.45 16.33 51.33
C LEU A 697 -20.46 15.67 50.35
N LEU A 698 -19.30 16.29 50.12
CA LEU A 698 -18.16 15.60 49.49
C LEU A 698 -17.52 14.60 50.46
N LYS A 699 -17.85 14.59 51.76
CA LYS A 699 -17.36 13.62 52.76
C LYS A 699 -18.27 12.39 52.89
N SER A 700 -19.57 12.48 52.58
CA SER A 700 -20.50 11.34 52.68
C SER A 700 -20.32 10.35 51.52
N THR A 701 -20.06 9.09 51.89
CA THR A 701 -19.86 7.90 51.06
C THR A 701 -21.12 7.38 50.32
N GLU A 702 -22.23 8.13 50.27
CA GLU A 702 -23.52 7.60 49.82
C GLU A 702 -23.96 7.98 48.39
N PHE A 703 -23.16 8.76 47.64
CA PHE A 703 -23.38 8.90 46.19
C PHE A 703 -22.23 8.25 45.42
N GLY A 704 -22.50 7.08 44.86
CA GLY A 704 -21.57 6.30 44.02
C GLY A 704 -21.23 6.91 42.66
N TYR A 705 -21.30 8.24 42.51
CA TYR A 705 -21.02 8.96 41.27
C TYR A 705 -20.12 10.16 41.56
N SER A 706 -18.81 9.91 41.66
CA SER A 706 -17.80 10.91 42.04
C SER A 706 -17.38 11.87 40.91
N SER A 707 -17.95 11.76 39.71
CA SER A 707 -17.43 12.36 38.47
C SER A 707 -18.11 13.63 37.98
N PHE A 708 -19.27 14.00 38.53
CA PHE A 708 -20.01 15.21 38.13
C PHE A 708 -19.53 16.50 38.81
N VAL A 709 -18.49 16.43 39.63
CA VAL A 709 -18.07 17.56 40.46
C VAL A 709 -17.32 18.58 39.59
N GLY A 710 -17.94 19.71 39.30
CA GLY A 710 -17.28 20.84 38.62
C GLY A 710 -17.56 21.01 37.13
N LEU A 711 -18.44 20.21 36.53
CA LEU A 711 -18.63 20.19 35.08
C LEU A 711 -18.94 21.57 34.44
N PRO A 712 -19.78 22.42 35.03
CA PRO A 712 -20.00 23.78 34.53
C PRO A 712 -18.74 24.66 34.57
N VAL A 713 -17.84 24.43 35.54
CA VAL A 713 -16.55 25.14 35.67
C VAL A 713 -15.60 24.71 34.55
N HIS A 714 -15.48 23.40 34.30
CA HIS A 714 -14.65 22.88 33.22
C HIS A 714 -15.14 23.30 31.83
N ALA A 715 -16.46 23.28 31.60
CA ALA A 715 -17.06 23.70 30.35
C ALA A 715 -16.83 25.19 30.07
N LEU A 716 -17.01 26.06 31.08
CA LEU A 716 -16.75 27.50 30.93
C LEU A 716 -15.28 27.80 30.71
N SER A 717 -14.39 27.12 31.45
CA SER A 717 -12.94 27.20 31.27
C SER A 717 -12.54 26.87 29.83
N SER A 718 -13.06 25.76 29.26
CA SER A 718 -12.74 25.34 27.89
C SER A 718 -13.29 26.32 26.84
N ALA A 719 -14.54 26.79 27.01
CA ALA A 719 -15.16 27.75 26.11
C ALA A 719 -14.39 29.09 26.05
N LEU A 720 -13.85 29.54 27.20
CA LEU A 720 -12.99 30.73 27.27
C LEU A 720 -11.64 30.52 26.59
N GLN A 721 -10.98 29.37 26.80
CA GLN A 721 -9.72 29.05 26.12
C GLN A 721 -9.87 28.96 24.60
N CYS A 722 -11.02 28.47 24.13
CA CYS A 722 -11.36 28.41 22.71
C CYS A 722 -11.84 29.76 22.14
N ARG A 723 -11.88 30.83 22.96
CA ARG A 723 -12.35 32.19 22.61
C ARG A 723 -13.78 32.24 22.07
N GLN A 724 -14.62 31.29 22.46
CA GLN A 724 -16.02 31.19 22.04
C GLN A 724 -16.97 32.05 22.89
N VAL A 725 -16.49 32.48 24.07
CA VAL A 725 -17.20 33.36 25.00
C VAL A 725 -16.33 34.59 25.22
N LYS A 726 -16.91 35.79 25.14
CA LYS A 726 -16.19 37.04 25.39
C LYS A 726 -16.32 37.44 26.87
N ASP A 727 -15.36 38.22 27.34
CA ASP A 727 -15.37 38.80 28.70
C ASP A 727 -16.66 39.59 28.98
N SER A 728 -17.23 40.23 27.94
CA SER A 728 -18.49 40.97 28.02
C SER A 728 -19.70 40.10 28.37
N ASP A 729 -19.68 38.82 28.00
CA ASP A 729 -20.82 37.91 28.10
C ASP A 729 -20.95 37.33 29.52
N ILE A 730 -19.89 37.45 30.32
CA ILE A 730 -19.79 37.00 31.72
C ILE A 730 -19.98 38.18 32.70
N ALA A 731 -19.89 39.42 32.20
CA ALA A 731 -19.77 40.62 33.02
C ALA A 731 -21.05 40.97 33.81
N GLY A 732 -21.02 40.66 35.11
CA GLY A 732 -21.85 41.30 36.14
C GLY A 732 -21.04 41.55 37.41
N ASP A 733 -20.90 42.82 37.83
CA ASP A 733 -20.06 43.25 38.96
C ASP A 733 -20.34 42.54 40.29
N LYS A 734 -21.55 42.02 40.51
CA LYS A 734 -21.92 41.32 41.76
C LYS A 734 -21.33 39.91 41.89
N ASN A 735 -20.83 39.34 40.80
CA ASN A 735 -20.45 37.92 40.75
C ASN A 735 -18.94 37.66 40.95
N MET A 736 -18.16 38.73 41.15
CA MET A 736 -16.69 38.74 41.25
C MET A 736 -16.16 38.06 42.51
N ALA A 737 -16.62 38.50 43.69
CA ALA A 737 -16.21 37.92 44.97
C ALA A 737 -16.57 36.44 45.05
N HIS A 738 -17.63 36.01 44.37
CA HIS A 738 -18.08 34.62 44.38
C HIS A 738 -17.10 33.68 43.67
N VAL A 739 -16.53 34.06 42.52
CA VAL A 739 -15.57 33.21 41.78
C VAL A 739 -14.22 33.13 42.51
N VAL A 740 -13.73 34.25 43.03
CA VAL A 740 -12.48 34.29 43.80
C VAL A 740 -12.64 33.55 45.15
N ASN A 741 -13.76 33.75 45.86
CA ASN A 741 -14.07 32.98 47.07
C ASN A 741 -14.21 31.49 46.78
N PHE A 742 -14.81 31.12 45.64
CA PHE A 742 -14.87 29.72 45.22
C PHE A 742 -13.48 29.12 45.01
N ALA A 743 -12.54 29.84 44.37
CA ALA A 743 -11.16 29.39 44.23
C ALA A 743 -10.47 29.18 45.61
N VAL A 744 -10.66 30.10 46.56
CA VAL A 744 -10.14 29.97 47.94
C VAL A 744 -10.76 28.76 48.65
N VAL A 745 -12.08 28.53 48.50
CA VAL A 745 -12.77 27.36 49.04
C VAL A 745 -12.21 26.05 48.45
N VAL A 746 -11.89 26.03 47.16
CA VAL A 746 -11.26 24.87 46.49
C VAL A 746 -9.84 24.62 47.05
N ILE A 747 -9.05 25.67 47.27
CA ILE A 747 -7.70 25.57 47.87
C ILE A 747 -7.77 24.99 49.29
N HIS A 748 -8.68 25.50 50.14
CA HIS A 748 -8.89 24.95 51.48
C HIS A 748 -9.43 23.52 51.46
N GLY A 749 -10.29 23.21 50.47
CA GLY A 749 -10.77 21.85 50.20
C GLY A 749 -9.63 20.89 49.87
N TYR A 750 -8.69 21.30 49.01
CA TYR A 750 -7.51 20.52 48.66
C TYR A 750 -6.63 20.24 49.90
N LYS A 751 -6.32 21.29 50.69
CA LYS A 751 -5.50 21.19 51.92
C LYS A 751 -6.10 20.24 52.97
N SER A 752 -7.42 20.02 52.94
CA SER A 752 -8.16 19.19 53.91
C SER A 752 -8.63 17.82 53.37
N ALA A 753 -8.37 17.50 52.10
CA ALA A 753 -8.83 16.28 51.43
C ALA A 753 -7.90 15.07 51.62
N VAL A 754 -8.49 13.88 51.61
CA VAL A 754 -7.77 12.58 51.52
C VAL A 754 -7.25 12.39 50.08
N ASP A 755 -6.11 11.72 49.87
CA ASP A 755 -5.41 11.61 48.58
C ASP A 755 -6.31 11.30 47.36
N ARG A 756 -7.32 10.41 47.51
CA ARG A 756 -8.26 10.07 46.42
C ARG A 756 -9.18 11.22 45.95
N LYS A 757 -9.34 12.28 46.75
CA LYS A 757 -10.20 13.44 46.44
C LYS A 757 -9.41 14.69 46.09
N LYS A 758 -8.09 14.68 46.29
CA LYS A 758 -7.20 15.79 45.91
C LYS A 758 -7.22 16.05 44.40
N ASP A 759 -7.33 15.00 43.59
CA ASP A 759 -7.44 15.08 42.12
C ASP A 759 -8.63 15.93 41.65
N ILE A 760 -9.80 15.76 42.28
CA ILE A 760 -11.01 16.55 41.99
C ILE A 760 -10.80 18.04 42.31
N PHE A 761 -10.15 18.35 43.44
CA PHE A 761 -9.87 19.74 43.80
C PHE A 761 -8.77 20.35 42.93
N ALA A 762 -7.75 19.58 42.52
CA ALA A 762 -6.71 20.03 41.60
C ALA A 762 -7.27 20.37 40.22
N THR A 763 -8.10 19.50 39.66
CA THR A 763 -8.76 19.73 38.36
C THR A 763 -9.70 20.94 38.42
N LEU A 764 -10.52 21.05 39.47
CA LEU A 764 -11.37 22.22 39.72
C LEU A 764 -10.57 23.52 39.85
N LEU A 765 -9.47 23.50 40.61
CA LEU A 765 -8.59 24.64 40.78
C LEU A 765 -8.01 25.07 39.44
N SER A 766 -7.50 24.11 38.65
CA SER A 766 -6.96 24.32 37.32
C SER A 766 -7.96 25.04 36.40
N ALA A 767 -9.19 24.55 36.31
CA ALA A 767 -10.23 25.18 35.49
C ALA A 767 -10.65 26.57 36.02
N THR A 768 -10.70 26.73 37.35
CA THR A 768 -11.06 28.02 37.98
C THR A 768 -10.00 29.08 37.71
N LEU A 769 -8.71 28.71 37.76
CA LEU A 769 -7.60 29.60 37.41
C LEU A 769 -7.72 30.10 35.97
N VAL A 770 -8.06 29.23 35.02
CA VAL A 770 -8.28 29.62 33.63
C VAL A 770 -9.43 30.60 33.47
N ILE A 771 -10.54 30.41 34.19
CA ILE A 771 -11.68 31.35 34.16
C ILE A 771 -11.24 32.72 34.67
N ILE A 772 -10.56 32.77 35.82
CA ILE A 772 -10.04 34.00 36.42
C ILE A 772 -9.00 34.67 35.50
N SER A 773 -8.21 33.90 34.78
CA SER A 773 -7.19 34.41 33.83
C SER A 773 -7.80 35.22 32.68
N ASN A 774 -8.99 34.84 32.20
CA ASN A 774 -9.69 35.54 31.13
C ASN A 774 -10.51 36.73 31.64
N MET A 775 -10.71 36.85 32.95
CA MET A 775 -11.41 37.94 33.60
C MET A 775 -10.49 39.17 33.79
N ARG A 776 -10.22 39.91 32.69
CA ARG A 776 -9.25 41.04 32.70
C ARG A 776 -9.61 42.21 33.61
N ASN A 777 -10.89 42.56 33.72
CA ASN A 777 -11.36 43.71 34.50
C ASN A 777 -11.20 43.53 36.03
N PHE A 778 -10.69 42.38 36.46
CA PHE A 778 -10.80 41.91 37.84
C PHE A 778 -9.45 41.82 38.58
N TYR A 779 -8.33 42.17 37.93
CA TYR A 779 -6.97 42.13 38.50
C TYR A 779 -6.64 43.32 39.43
N GLY A 780 -7.57 44.25 39.64
CA GLY A 780 -7.40 45.41 40.53
C GLY A 780 -8.02 45.27 41.93
N SER A 781 -8.44 44.07 42.37
CA SER A 781 -9.15 43.89 43.65
C SER A 781 -8.32 43.29 44.77
N ALA A 782 -8.67 43.63 46.02
CA ALA A 782 -8.03 43.11 47.22
C ALA A 782 -8.23 41.59 47.39
N GLU A 783 -9.31 41.02 46.83
CA GLU A 783 -9.56 39.58 46.84
C GLU A 783 -8.56 38.80 45.97
N MET A 784 -8.07 39.41 44.88
CA MET A 784 -7.05 38.79 44.01
C MET A 784 -5.71 38.67 44.72
N GLU A 785 -5.31 39.68 45.50
CA GLU A 785 -4.10 39.63 46.33
C GLU A 785 -4.13 38.44 47.30
N LYS A 786 -5.28 38.24 47.96
CA LYS A 786 -5.50 37.12 48.88
C LYS A 786 -5.40 35.76 48.17
N LEU A 787 -5.95 35.64 46.95
CA LEU A 787 -5.86 34.41 46.17
C LEU A 787 -4.41 34.06 45.80
N ILE A 788 -3.62 35.05 45.39
CA ILE A 788 -2.20 34.85 45.02
C ILE A 788 -1.39 34.32 46.21
N VAL A 789 -1.61 34.90 47.40
CA VAL A 789 -0.96 34.42 48.63
C VAL A 789 -1.40 33.00 48.99
N GLU A 790 -2.68 32.66 48.86
CA GLU A 790 -3.17 31.29 49.07
C GLU A 790 -2.58 30.28 48.07
N LEU A 791 -2.46 30.64 46.79
CA LEU A 791 -1.81 29.81 45.77
C LEU A 791 -0.32 29.60 46.10
N HIS A 792 0.39 30.66 46.49
CA HIS A 792 1.78 30.54 46.94
C HIS A 792 1.92 29.56 48.11
N THR A 793 1.09 29.68 49.16
CA THR A 793 1.14 28.74 50.28
C THR A 793 0.85 27.29 49.85
N LEU A 794 -0.08 27.09 48.91
CA LEU A 794 -0.43 25.76 48.40
C LEU A 794 0.73 25.09 47.65
N PHE A 795 1.36 25.81 46.73
CA PHE A 795 2.44 25.27 45.88
C PHE A 795 3.79 25.19 46.60
N MET A 796 4.06 26.04 47.61
CA MET A 796 5.34 26.07 48.32
C MET A 796 5.38 25.16 49.56
N GLN A 797 4.23 24.80 50.16
CA GLN A 797 4.19 23.93 51.36
C GLN A 797 4.02 22.43 51.04
N CYS A 798 3.71 22.07 49.79
CA CYS A 798 3.57 20.66 49.37
C CYS A 798 4.89 20.12 48.80
N PRO A 799 5.47 19.01 49.35
CA PRO A 799 6.70 18.45 48.84
C PRO A 799 6.54 17.90 47.41
N THR A 800 7.50 18.22 46.54
CA THR A 800 7.53 17.93 45.10
C THR A 800 7.46 16.45 44.72
N ASP A 801 7.80 15.54 45.64
CA ASP A 801 7.83 14.09 45.38
C ASP A 801 6.59 13.33 45.88
N ALA A 802 5.68 13.97 46.62
CA ALA A 802 4.59 13.28 47.33
C ALA A 802 3.17 13.57 46.81
N ASP A 803 2.97 14.60 45.98
CA ASP A 803 1.61 15.01 45.54
C ASP A 803 1.56 15.32 44.03
N GLY A 804 1.71 14.27 43.20
CA GLY A 804 1.67 14.36 41.73
C GLY A 804 0.38 14.95 41.14
N MET A 805 -0.68 15.12 41.96
CA MET A 805 -1.97 15.67 41.52
C MET A 805 -1.93 17.20 41.37
N LEU A 806 -1.23 17.92 42.24
CA LEU A 806 -1.09 19.39 42.14
C LEU A 806 -0.25 19.79 40.91
N TYR A 807 0.60 18.89 40.43
CA TYR A 807 1.39 19.07 39.21
C TYR A 807 0.52 19.35 37.98
N GLN A 808 -0.68 18.77 37.91
CA GLN A 808 -1.62 18.96 36.79
C GLN A 808 -2.17 20.39 36.70
N CYS A 809 -2.08 21.18 37.79
CA CYS A 809 -2.51 22.58 37.81
C CYS A 809 -1.47 23.54 37.23
N LYS A 810 -0.20 23.14 37.11
CA LYS A 810 0.91 24.03 36.69
C LYS A 810 0.71 24.71 35.33
N PRO A 811 0.17 24.06 34.28
CA PRO A 811 -0.12 24.72 33.01
C PRO A 811 -1.14 25.87 33.16
N SER A 812 -2.21 25.65 33.91
CA SER A 812 -3.25 26.66 34.18
C SER A 812 -2.75 27.76 35.12
N LEU A 813 -1.85 27.41 36.06
CA LEU A 813 -1.16 28.38 36.88
C LEU A 813 -0.25 29.26 36.02
N ALA A 814 0.51 28.71 35.09
CA ALA A 814 1.34 29.50 34.17
C ALA A 814 0.49 30.49 33.35
N TYR A 815 -0.68 30.05 32.87
CA TYR A 815 -1.63 30.92 32.19
C TYR A 815 -2.15 32.04 33.12
N PHE A 816 -2.49 31.73 34.37
CA PHE A 816 -2.88 32.71 35.39
C PHE A 816 -1.77 33.71 35.73
N MET A 817 -0.53 33.25 35.83
CA MET A 817 0.62 34.10 36.11
C MET A 817 0.83 35.11 34.98
N ALA A 818 0.60 34.73 33.71
CA ALA A 818 0.67 35.66 32.58
C ALA A 818 -0.34 36.83 32.70
N SER A 819 -1.54 36.56 33.20
CA SER A 819 -2.59 37.57 33.39
C SER A 819 -2.35 38.54 34.55
N LEU A 820 -1.37 38.27 35.43
CA LEU A 820 -0.95 39.22 36.47
C LEU A 820 -0.32 40.50 35.90
N SER A 821 0.01 40.53 34.60
CA SER A 821 0.41 41.77 33.92
C SER A 821 -0.67 42.86 33.90
N HIS A 822 -1.92 42.50 34.20
CA HIS A 822 -3.03 43.44 34.32
C HIS A 822 -3.18 44.01 35.75
N MET A 823 -2.33 43.60 36.69
CA MET A 823 -2.33 44.04 38.08
C MET A 823 -1.21 45.06 38.33
N GLU A 824 -1.51 46.16 39.02
CA GLU A 824 -0.50 47.07 39.53
C GLU A 824 0.10 46.49 40.83
N ILE A 825 1.29 45.91 40.74
CA ILE A 825 1.99 45.36 41.90
C ILE A 825 2.73 46.52 42.59
N ALA A 826 2.24 46.93 43.76
CA ALA A 826 2.76 48.07 44.51
C ALA A 826 4.21 47.86 44.99
N GLU A 827 4.98 48.94 45.00
CA GLU A 827 6.41 48.93 45.33
C GLU A 827 6.63 49.00 46.84
N GLY A 828 7.19 47.94 47.45
CA GLY A 828 7.65 47.99 48.84
C GLY A 828 8.43 46.74 49.27
N GLU A 829 9.57 46.94 49.94
CA GLU A 829 10.29 45.86 50.60
C GLU A 829 9.40 45.22 51.69
N GLY A 830 9.23 43.90 51.61
CA GLY A 830 8.45 43.13 52.59
C GLY A 830 6.95 42.94 52.27
N GLN A 831 6.48 43.31 51.07
CA GLN A 831 5.12 42.95 50.65
C GLN A 831 5.02 41.46 50.33
N THR A 832 4.14 40.76 51.05
CA THR A 832 3.85 39.32 50.90
C THR A 832 3.38 38.94 49.49
N LEU A 833 2.76 39.86 48.76
CA LEU A 833 2.31 39.69 47.38
C LEU A 833 3.49 39.55 46.41
N CYS A 834 4.47 40.47 46.47
CA CYS A 834 5.64 40.47 45.59
C CYS A 834 6.45 39.18 45.74
N THR A 835 6.69 38.76 46.98
CA THR A 835 7.39 37.51 47.28
C THR A 835 6.62 36.29 46.77
N ALA A 836 5.29 36.29 46.90
CA ALA A 836 4.44 35.20 46.44
C ALA A 836 4.51 35.01 44.91
N VAL A 837 4.41 36.10 44.15
CA VAL A 837 4.49 36.06 42.67
C VAL A 837 5.86 35.60 42.20
N TRP A 838 6.93 36.09 42.85
CA TRP A 838 8.30 35.73 42.52
C TRP A 838 8.56 34.23 42.70
N ASP A 839 8.24 33.71 43.89
CA ASP A 839 8.43 32.30 44.22
C ASP A 839 7.64 31.36 43.28
N LEU A 840 6.42 31.76 42.88
CA LEU A 840 5.60 30.98 41.95
C LEU A 840 6.20 30.93 40.54
N TYR A 841 6.73 32.04 40.01
CA TYR A 841 7.44 32.03 38.72
C TYR A 841 8.70 31.19 38.77
N HIS A 842 9.45 31.27 39.87
CA HIS A 842 10.65 30.45 40.07
C HIS A 842 10.35 28.96 40.17
N MET A 843 9.26 28.58 40.84
CA MET A 843 8.80 27.19 40.86
C MET A 843 8.48 26.70 39.43
N LEU A 844 7.72 27.48 38.66
CA LEU A 844 7.34 27.12 37.30
C LEU A 844 8.50 27.08 36.29
N LEU A 845 9.50 27.94 36.44
CA LEU A 845 10.67 27.97 35.55
C LEU A 845 11.66 26.83 35.83
N ARG A 846 11.58 26.20 37.01
CA ARG A 846 12.38 25.02 37.40
C ARG A 846 11.76 23.68 37.00
N GLU A 847 10.66 23.70 36.24
CA GLU A 847 9.99 22.47 35.79
C GLU A 847 10.83 21.69 34.78
N ARG A 848 10.69 20.35 34.79
CA ARG A 848 11.43 19.45 33.90
C ARG A 848 10.69 19.10 32.61
N HIS A 849 9.36 19.26 32.59
CA HIS A 849 8.55 18.86 31.43
C HIS A 849 8.59 19.91 30.34
N TRP A 850 9.17 19.59 29.17
CA TRP A 850 9.42 20.52 28.05
C TRP A 850 8.20 21.37 27.68
N ALA A 851 6.99 20.79 27.63
CA ALA A 851 5.79 21.53 27.28
C ALA A 851 5.39 22.57 28.35
N ILE A 852 5.62 22.26 29.63
CA ILE A 852 5.34 23.18 30.73
C ILE A 852 6.38 24.30 30.71
N VAL A 853 7.66 23.97 30.52
CA VAL A 853 8.74 24.97 30.38
C VAL A 853 8.42 25.95 29.24
N HIS A 854 8.03 25.45 28.08
CA HIS A 854 7.64 26.30 26.96
C HIS A 854 6.43 27.19 27.29
N LEU A 855 5.38 26.64 27.91
CA LEU A 855 4.21 27.40 28.34
C LEU A 855 4.59 28.50 29.36
N VAL A 856 5.45 28.19 30.32
CA VAL A 856 5.90 29.12 31.36
C VAL A 856 6.76 30.23 30.75
N ILE A 857 7.67 29.92 29.82
CA ILE A 857 8.48 30.93 29.12
C ILE A 857 7.57 31.87 28.32
N VAL A 858 6.57 31.34 27.62
CA VAL A 858 5.59 32.16 26.89
C VAL A 858 4.77 33.03 27.84
N ALA A 859 4.31 32.47 28.96
CA ALA A 859 3.57 33.20 29.99
C ALA A 859 4.41 34.32 30.62
N PHE A 860 5.65 34.03 30.99
CA PHE A 860 6.60 35.00 31.53
C PHE A 860 6.93 36.07 30.50
N GLY A 861 7.11 35.71 29.22
CA GLY A 861 7.31 36.68 28.14
C GLY A 861 6.12 37.63 27.95
N TYR A 862 4.88 37.10 28.04
CA TYR A 862 3.67 37.92 28.00
C TYR A 862 3.56 38.88 29.19
N PHE A 863 3.95 38.42 30.38
CA PHE A 863 4.04 39.24 31.59
C PHE A 863 5.12 40.32 31.46
N ALA A 864 6.32 39.93 31.03
CA ALA A 864 7.47 40.81 30.88
C ALA A 864 7.23 41.94 29.86
N ALA A 865 6.55 41.65 28.75
CA ALA A 865 6.21 42.65 27.74
C ALA A 865 5.31 43.79 28.24
N ARG A 866 4.68 43.65 29.41
CA ARG A 866 3.73 44.62 29.99
C ARG A 866 4.18 45.16 31.35
N THR A 867 5.35 44.76 31.81
CA THR A 867 5.94 45.14 33.09
C THR A 867 7.23 45.91 32.83
N SER A 868 7.49 46.98 33.59
CA SER A 868 8.70 47.78 33.36
C SER A 868 9.98 46.98 33.61
N CYS A 869 11.05 47.23 32.84
CA CYS A 869 12.34 46.55 33.00
C CYS A 869 12.88 46.64 34.44
N THR A 870 12.71 47.78 35.09
CA THR A 870 13.05 48.04 36.49
C THR A 870 12.31 47.13 37.48
N GLN A 871 11.07 46.76 37.17
CA GLN A 871 10.30 45.81 37.97
C GLN A 871 10.72 44.36 37.67
N LEU A 872 11.05 44.03 36.41
CA LEU A 872 11.43 42.68 36.00
C LEU A 872 12.70 42.15 36.66
N TRP A 873 13.70 43.02 36.88
CA TRP A 873 14.94 42.65 37.59
C TRP A 873 14.69 42.10 39.00
N ARG A 874 13.55 42.40 39.63
CA ARG A 874 13.21 41.91 40.98
C ARG A 874 12.61 40.49 40.98
N PHE A 875 12.31 39.91 39.81
CA PHE A 875 11.72 38.57 39.65
C PHE A 875 12.73 37.49 39.18
N VAL A 876 14.03 37.84 39.13
CA VAL A 876 15.14 36.95 38.71
C VAL A 876 15.96 36.59 39.96
N PRO A 877 16.66 35.43 40.05
CA PRO A 877 17.38 35.03 41.27
C PRO A 877 18.36 36.11 41.78
N HIS A 878 18.59 36.16 43.10
CA HIS A 878 19.37 37.22 43.74
C HIS A 878 20.76 37.42 43.12
N ASP A 879 21.39 36.35 42.67
CA ASP A 879 22.65 36.29 41.94
C ASP A 879 22.63 37.05 40.60
N ALA A 880 21.51 37.05 39.87
CA ALA A 880 21.32 37.89 38.68
C ALA A 880 20.96 39.34 39.05
N THR A 881 20.21 39.55 40.15
CA THR A 881 19.87 40.90 40.64
C THR A 881 21.08 41.68 41.17
N LEU A 882 22.12 40.99 41.65
CA LEU A 882 23.39 41.58 42.09
C LEU A 882 24.24 42.15 40.93
N SER A 883 23.88 41.85 39.69
CA SER A 883 24.47 42.50 38.50
C SER A 883 23.88 43.90 38.27
N PHE A 884 22.75 44.23 38.90
CA PHE A 884 22.20 45.59 38.94
C PHE A 884 22.99 46.43 39.94
N ASP A 885 23.91 47.23 39.41
CA ASP A 885 24.80 48.06 40.21
C ASP A 885 24.09 49.38 40.54
N THR A 886 23.54 49.45 41.76
CA THR A 886 22.93 50.67 42.32
C THR A 886 23.93 51.84 42.45
N ASN A 887 25.24 51.58 42.34
CA ASN A 887 26.28 52.60 42.48
C ASN A 887 26.72 53.27 41.16
N THR A 888 26.40 52.71 39.98
CA THR A 888 26.85 53.26 38.69
C THR A 888 25.80 54.02 37.89
N GLY A 889 24.53 54.02 38.30
CA GLY A 889 23.49 54.91 37.75
C GLY A 889 23.17 54.73 36.27
N THR A 890 23.60 53.63 35.64
CA THR A 890 23.18 53.28 34.27
C THR A 890 21.88 52.50 34.31
N GLU A 891 20.84 53.04 33.65
CA GLU A 891 19.52 52.41 33.52
C GLU A 891 19.62 50.94 33.07
N ALA A 892 18.76 50.12 33.65
CA ALA A 892 18.58 48.72 33.29
C ALA A 892 18.33 48.59 31.77
N ASN A 893 19.35 48.21 31.00
CA ASN A 893 19.16 47.92 29.57
C ASN A 893 18.54 46.52 29.40
N GLU A 894 17.50 46.43 28.57
CA GLU A 894 16.76 45.21 28.23
C GLU A 894 17.70 44.08 27.75
N ASP A 895 18.74 44.43 26.99
CA ASP A 895 19.73 43.46 26.48
C ASP A 895 20.48 42.73 27.61
N ARG A 896 20.79 43.45 28.70
CA ARG A 896 21.51 42.89 29.85
C ARG A 896 20.62 41.94 30.64
N PHE A 897 19.35 42.30 30.82
CA PHE A 897 18.35 41.44 31.45
C PHE A 897 18.18 40.14 30.66
N MET A 898 18.02 40.23 29.33
CA MET A 898 17.85 39.06 28.47
C MET A 898 19.06 38.12 28.50
N SER A 899 20.28 38.67 28.61
CA SER A 899 21.51 37.87 28.69
C SER A 899 21.63 37.07 30.00
N GLU A 900 21.27 37.67 31.14
CA GLU A 900 21.29 37.01 32.45
C GLU A 900 20.16 35.99 32.57
N LEU A 901 18.95 36.33 32.12
CA LEU A 901 17.81 35.40 32.07
C LEU A 901 18.15 34.17 31.22
N LYS A 902 18.80 34.36 30.07
CA LYS A 902 19.29 33.27 29.22
C LYS A 902 20.29 32.38 29.96
N CYS A 903 21.27 32.95 30.65
CA CYS A 903 22.26 32.17 31.42
C CYS A 903 21.61 31.34 32.53
N VAL A 904 20.58 31.86 33.19
CA VAL A 904 19.81 31.15 34.22
C VAL A 904 19.03 29.97 33.60
N LEU A 905 18.32 30.21 32.49
CA LEU A 905 17.57 29.16 31.78
C LEU A 905 18.49 28.06 31.24
N GLU A 906 19.64 28.41 30.67
CA GLU A 906 20.62 27.44 30.14
C GLU A 906 21.25 26.58 31.24
N LYS A 907 21.48 27.13 32.44
CA LYS A 907 21.97 26.37 33.61
C LYS A 907 20.94 25.36 34.13
N GLU A 908 19.66 25.69 34.08
CA GLU A 908 18.56 24.80 34.51
C GLU A 908 18.27 23.70 33.46
N VAL A 909 18.44 23.99 32.15
CA VAL A 909 18.26 23.03 31.04
C VAL A 909 19.35 21.95 30.98
N ALA A 910 20.55 22.21 31.50
CA ALA A 910 21.69 21.29 31.46
C ALA A 910 21.55 20.01 32.34
N LEU A 911 20.44 19.84 33.05
CA LEU A 911 20.18 18.75 34.01
C LEU A 911 19.18 17.68 33.50
N CYS A 912 18.83 17.66 32.21
CA CYS A 912 17.72 16.86 31.68
C CYS A 912 18.13 15.53 31.02
N ASP A 913 17.79 14.40 31.64
CA ASP A 913 17.51 13.11 30.98
C ASP A 913 16.02 12.79 31.12
N VAL A 914 15.33 12.49 30.02
CA VAL A 914 13.87 12.23 30.00
C VAL A 914 13.59 10.76 29.70
N THR A 915 13.10 10.02 30.69
CA THR A 915 12.49 8.69 30.48
C THR A 915 10.95 8.80 30.55
N PRO A 916 10.20 8.28 29.55
CA PRO A 916 8.74 8.30 29.58
C PRO A 916 8.15 7.37 30.67
N SER A 917 6.98 7.72 31.22
CA SER A 917 6.36 7.02 32.35
C SER A 917 5.48 5.83 31.92
N LYS A 918 5.40 4.82 32.81
CA LYS A 918 4.68 3.55 32.61
C LYS A 918 3.15 3.67 32.53
N GLU A 919 2.57 4.82 32.87
CA GLU A 919 1.11 5.03 32.84
C GLU A 919 0.56 5.19 31.41
N GLN A 920 1.40 5.60 30.46
CA GLN A 920 1.04 5.65 29.04
C GLN A 920 0.84 4.26 28.41
N LEU A 921 1.25 3.19 29.08
CA LEU A 921 1.16 1.79 28.60
C LEU A 921 -0.11 1.04 29.04
N TYR A 922 -0.94 1.59 29.95
CA TYR A 922 -2.10 0.88 30.51
C TYR A 922 -3.44 1.09 29.77
N LEU A 923 -3.49 1.93 28.73
CA LEU A 923 -4.75 2.33 28.05
C LEU A 923 -5.28 1.33 27.00
N LEU A 924 -4.87 0.06 27.05
CA LEU A 924 -5.14 -0.94 26.00
C LEU A 924 -6.48 -1.70 26.10
N GLN A 925 -7.39 -1.42 27.03
CA GLN A 925 -8.55 -2.31 27.30
C GLN A 925 -9.97 -1.74 27.12
N GLU A 926 -10.15 -0.45 26.85
CA GLU A 926 -11.49 0.18 26.88
C GLU A 926 -12.35 -0.05 25.61
N GLY A 927 -11.73 -0.18 24.44
CA GLY A 927 -12.45 -0.33 23.15
C GLY A 927 -13.27 -1.63 23.01
N ILE A 928 -13.02 -2.64 23.85
CA ILE A 928 -13.73 -3.94 23.81
C ILE A 928 -15.14 -3.83 24.40
N VAL A 929 -15.40 -2.87 25.28
CA VAL A 929 -16.70 -2.69 25.96
C VAL A 929 -17.74 -2.13 24.97
N LEU A 930 -17.38 -1.11 24.19
CA LEU A 930 -18.24 -0.55 23.13
C LEU A 930 -18.59 -1.58 22.04
N ARG A 931 -17.66 -2.49 21.71
CA ARG A 931 -17.88 -3.59 20.73
C ARG A 931 -19.08 -4.48 21.11
N LYS A 932 -19.25 -4.79 22.40
CA LYS A 932 -20.38 -5.61 22.88
C LYS A 932 -21.71 -4.84 22.85
N LEU A 933 -21.65 -3.51 23.01
CA LEU A 933 -22.83 -2.65 23.15
C LEU A 933 -23.37 -2.12 21.81
N VAL A 934 -22.51 -1.82 20.84
CA VAL A 934 -22.91 -1.41 19.46
C VAL A 934 -23.72 -2.50 18.75
N LYS A 935 -23.40 -3.77 18.99
CA LYS A 935 -24.23 -4.91 18.52
C LYS A 935 -25.66 -4.86 19.09
N GLY A 936 -25.85 -4.30 20.29
CA GLY A 936 -27.18 -4.07 20.89
C GLY A 936 -27.94 -2.93 20.23
N VAL A 937 -27.29 -1.79 19.96
CA VAL A 937 -27.92 -0.60 19.36
C VAL A 937 -28.34 -0.86 17.90
N CYS A 938 -27.52 -1.56 17.11
CA CYS A 938 -27.88 -1.96 15.75
C CYS A 938 -29.07 -2.93 15.72
N ASN A 939 -29.17 -3.85 16.70
CA ASN A 939 -30.29 -4.81 16.78
C ASN A 939 -31.58 -4.17 17.31
N ASN A 940 -31.50 -3.20 18.21
CA ASN A 940 -32.65 -2.52 18.80
C ASN A 940 -33.38 -1.60 17.81
N SER A 941 -32.73 -1.20 16.70
CA SER A 941 -33.38 -0.47 15.61
C SER A 941 -34.44 -1.30 14.83
N LYS A 942 -34.54 -2.62 15.08
CA LYS A 942 -35.57 -3.49 14.51
C LYS A 942 -36.76 -3.77 15.43
N VAL A 943 -36.75 -3.30 16.69
CA VAL A 943 -37.83 -3.59 17.66
C VAL A 943 -38.15 -2.35 18.48
N SER A 944 -38.75 -1.34 17.85
CA SER A 944 -39.64 -0.40 18.55
C SER A 944 -40.70 0.09 17.57
N GLY A 945 -41.96 -0.19 17.90
CA GLY A 945 -43.10 0.03 17.03
C GLY A 945 -43.32 1.51 16.73
N SER A 946 -42.94 1.93 15.54
CA SER A 946 -43.51 3.10 14.86
C SER A 946 -44.48 2.60 13.80
N LYS A 947 -45.69 3.16 13.81
CA LYS A 947 -46.82 2.81 12.95
C LYS A 947 -46.38 2.73 11.49
N GLN A 948 -46.80 1.65 10.82
CA GLN A 948 -46.77 1.51 9.36
C GLN A 948 -47.27 2.79 8.68
N LEU A 949 -46.36 3.48 7.99
CA LEU A 949 -46.69 4.23 6.79
C LEU A 949 -46.23 3.38 5.61
N VAL A 950 -47.21 3.02 4.78
CA VAL A 950 -47.09 2.18 3.60
C VAL A 950 -46.17 2.85 2.56
N ASN A 951 -45.20 2.06 2.08
CA ASN A 951 -44.40 2.14 0.85
C ASN A 951 -44.55 3.36 -0.08
N ASP A 952 -43.42 3.96 -0.45
CA ASP A 952 -42.86 3.85 -1.82
C ASP A 952 -41.47 4.51 -1.87
N ASP A 953 -40.37 3.73 -1.84
CA ASP A 953 -39.05 4.35 -2.06
C ASP A 953 -37.93 3.44 -2.63
N LYS A 954 -38.27 2.52 -3.53
CA LYS A 954 -37.25 1.83 -4.36
C LYS A 954 -36.71 2.72 -5.51
N ASN A 955 -37.36 3.85 -5.80
CA ASN A 955 -36.96 4.76 -6.87
C ASN A 955 -36.03 5.90 -6.41
N SER A 956 -36.01 6.31 -5.13
CA SER A 956 -35.11 7.39 -4.71
C SER A 956 -33.65 6.98 -4.67
N VAL A 957 -33.31 5.73 -4.38
CA VAL A 957 -31.92 5.26 -4.32
C VAL A 957 -31.23 5.32 -5.70
N LYS A 958 -31.96 5.10 -6.80
CA LYS A 958 -31.41 5.26 -8.16
C LYS A 958 -31.27 6.72 -8.59
N ASN A 959 -32.16 7.61 -8.15
CA ASN A 959 -32.05 9.05 -8.39
C ASN A 959 -31.01 9.74 -7.50
N ARG A 960 -30.66 9.17 -6.34
CA ARG A 960 -29.58 9.62 -5.44
C ARG A 960 -28.19 9.40 -6.06
N LYS A 961 -27.99 8.32 -6.83
CA LYS A 961 -26.71 7.98 -7.48
C LYS A 961 -26.26 8.95 -8.58
N ARG A 962 -27.20 9.48 -9.38
CA ARG A 962 -26.88 10.46 -10.44
C ARG A 962 -26.57 11.86 -9.89
N LYS A 963 -27.25 12.29 -8.82
CA LYS A 963 -27.16 13.67 -8.31
C LYS A 963 -25.85 14.02 -7.60
N LEU A 964 -25.16 13.05 -6.99
CA LEU A 964 -23.82 13.25 -6.46
C LEU A 964 -22.82 13.52 -7.60
N LEU A 965 -22.90 12.74 -8.67
CA LEU A 965 -22.10 12.94 -9.88
C LEU A 965 -22.43 14.28 -10.55
N ASP A 966 -23.72 14.64 -10.65
CA ASP A 966 -24.17 15.91 -11.23
C ASP A 966 -23.61 17.13 -10.45
N ARG A 967 -23.53 17.07 -9.11
CA ARG A 967 -22.95 18.14 -8.29
C ARG A 967 -21.43 18.20 -8.30
N ILE A 968 -20.76 17.05 -8.47
CA ILE A 968 -19.32 17.02 -8.75
C ILE A 968 -19.07 17.69 -10.12
N CYS A 969 -19.93 17.44 -11.12
CA CYS A 969 -19.86 18.11 -12.42
C CYS A 969 -20.11 19.63 -12.29
N GLU A 970 -21.13 20.08 -11.55
CA GLU A 970 -21.34 21.51 -11.27
C GLU A 970 -20.15 22.15 -10.53
N GLY A 971 -19.56 21.45 -9.56
CA GLY A 971 -18.35 21.88 -8.86
C GLY A 971 -17.14 21.99 -9.79
N MET A 972 -17.03 21.08 -10.77
CA MET A 972 -15.99 21.14 -11.79
C MET A 972 -16.20 22.28 -12.79
N GLU A 973 -17.44 22.56 -13.19
CA GLU A 973 -17.78 23.73 -14.01
C GLU A 973 -17.44 25.04 -13.30
N LEU A 974 -17.69 25.14 -11.99
CA LEU A 974 -17.32 26.28 -11.17
C LEU A 974 -15.79 26.44 -11.05
N LEU A 975 -15.06 25.34 -10.91
CA LEU A 975 -13.59 25.34 -10.93
C LEU A 975 -13.05 25.82 -12.29
N GLN A 976 -13.56 25.28 -13.41
CA GLN A 976 -13.19 25.72 -14.76
C GLN A 976 -13.49 27.20 -14.98
N SER A 977 -14.65 27.66 -14.53
CA SER A 977 -15.04 29.08 -14.58
C SER A 977 -14.12 29.96 -13.73
N GLY A 978 -13.81 29.54 -12.51
CA GLY A 978 -12.89 30.24 -11.61
C GLY A 978 -11.47 30.35 -12.18
N VAL A 979 -10.97 29.29 -12.80
CA VAL A 979 -9.65 29.30 -13.46
C VAL A 979 -9.64 30.21 -14.68
N LYS A 980 -10.70 30.20 -15.48
CA LYS A 980 -10.85 31.12 -16.60
C LYS A 980 -10.86 32.58 -16.13
N VAL A 981 -11.58 32.90 -15.05
CA VAL A 981 -11.60 34.25 -14.46
C VAL A 981 -10.21 34.66 -13.94
N MET A 982 -9.47 33.73 -13.32
CA MET A 982 -8.09 33.99 -12.91
C MET A 982 -7.18 34.27 -14.12
N ASN A 983 -7.32 33.51 -15.21
CA ASN A 983 -6.56 33.72 -16.44
C ASN A 983 -6.91 35.05 -17.11
N ASP A 984 -8.19 35.43 -17.16
CA ASP A 984 -8.65 36.70 -17.70
C ASP A 984 -8.14 37.89 -16.85
N ALA A 985 -8.11 37.75 -15.52
CA ALA A 985 -7.55 38.74 -14.61
C ALA A 985 -6.02 38.84 -14.72
N LEU A 986 -5.33 37.72 -14.92
CA LEU A 986 -3.88 37.69 -15.13
C LEU A 986 -3.49 38.32 -16.49
N ALA A 987 -4.30 38.09 -17.52
CA ALA A 987 -4.11 38.68 -18.84
C ALA A 987 -4.18 40.21 -18.81
N GLN A 988 -4.99 40.77 -17.90
CA GLN A 988 -5.19 42.21 -17.67
C GLN A 988 -4.15 42.84 -16.71
N SER A 989 -3.26 42.05 -16.10
CA SER A 989 -2.23 42.55 -15.18
C SER A 989 -0.98 43.05 -15.92
N ASP A 990 -0.47 44.22 -15.51
CA ASP A 990 0.72 44.88 -16.07
C ASP A 990 2.06 44.37 -15.46
N ALA A 991 2.01 43.49 -14.46
CA ALA A 991 3.19 42.96 -13.78
C ALA A 991 3.72 41.68 -14.47
N THR A 992 4.66 41.84 -15.40
CA THR A 992 5.21 40.75 -16.23
C THR A 992 5.81 39.58 -15.43
N ASP A 993 6.53 39.86 -14.35
CA ASP A 993 7.20 38.81 -13.56
C ASP A 993 6.21 37.96 -12.74
N LEU A 994 5.12 38.60 -12.26
CA LEU A 994 4.04 37.90 -11.58
C LEU A 994 3.21 37.08 -12.58
N LYS A 995 3.07 37.58 -13.81
CA LYS A 995 2.31 36.97 -14.89
C LYS A 995 2.94 35.65 -15.34
N ASP A 996 4.26 35.61 -15.56
CA ASP A 996 4.95 34.38 -15.97
C ASP A 996 4.91 33.31 -14.86
N THR A 997 5.09 33.73 -13.60
CA THR A 997 5.08 32.82 -12.44
C THR A 997 3.68 32.28 -12.14
N LEU A 998 2.63 33.10 -12.24
CA LEU A 998 1.26 32.65 -12.01
C LEU A 998 0.66 31.93 -13.22
N SER A 999 1.06 32.26 -14.46
CA SER A 999 0.65 31.52 -15.64
C SER A 999 1.12 30.07 -15.60
N SER A 1000 2.33 29.78 -15.13
CA SER A 1000 2.78 28.38 -15.01
C SER A 1000 1.95 27.60 -13.98
N HIS A 1001 1.57 28.24 -12.86
CA HIS A 1001 0.73 27.60 -11.84
C HIS A 1001 -0.73 27.44 -12.30
N ILE A 1002 -1.28 28.43 -13.01
CA ILE A 1002 -2.63 28.37 -13.57
C ILE A 1002 -2.70 27.33 -14.69
N LEU A 1003 -1.69 27.22 -15.56
CA LEU A 1003 -1.61 26.17 -16.58
C LEU A 1003 -1.56 24.76 -15.95
N CYS A 1004 -0.79 24.57 -14.88
CA CYS A 1004 -0.82 23.31 -14.12
C CYS A 1004 -2.21 23.03 -13.52
N LEU A 1005 -2.90 24.07 -13.03
CA LEU A 1005 -4.25 23.94 -12.49
C LEU A 1005 -5.29 23.62 -13.60
N GLU A 1006 -5.17 24.25 -14.77
CA GLU A 1006 -5.98 23.96 -15.96
C GLU A 1006 -5.77 22.53 -16.44
N ASP A 1007 -4.53 22.04 -16.45
CA ASP A 1007 -4.18 20.67 -16.84
C ASP A 1007 -4.83 19.65 -15.89
N VAL A 1008 -4.72 19.87 -14.57
CA VAL A 1008 -5.35 19.03 -13.54
C VAL A 1008 -6.88 19.02 -13.68
N ILE A 1009 -7.50 20.18 -13.90
CA ILE A 1009 -8.95 20.31 -14.06
C ILE A 1009 -9.44 19.66 -15.37
N SER A 1010 -8.69 19.81 -16.46
CA SER A 1010 -9.01 19.21 -17.76
C SER A 1010 -8.98 17.68 -17.69
N HIS A 1011 -8.04 17.11 -16.95
CA HIS A 1011 -7.93 15.67 -16.73
C HIS A 1011 -9.03 15.10 -15.81
N LEU A 1012 -9.45 15.84 -14.79
CA LEU A 1012 -10.59 15.48 -13.95
C LEU A 1012 -11.89 15.41 -14.79
N VAL A 1013 -12.07 16.34 -15.74
CA VAL A 1013 -13.23 16.37 -16.65
C VAL A 1013 -13.16 15.30 -17.76
N GLY A 1014 -11.96 14.89 -18.17
CA GLY A 1014 -11.78 13.73 -19.07
C GLY A 1014 -12.18 12.40 -18.42
N SER A 1015 -12.11 12.32 -17.08
CA SER A 1015 -12.40 11.11 -16.30
C SER A 1015 -13.91 10.95 -16.00
N THR A 1016 -14.66 12.05 -15.95
CA THR A 1016 -16.14 12.03 -15.75
C THR A 1016 -16.92 11.83 -17.06
N ASN A 1017 -16.29 12.03 -18.22
CA ASN A 1017 -16.93 11.91 -19.54
C ASN A 1017 -16.75 10.52 -20.21
N GLN A 1018 -16.26 9.51 -19.48
CA GLN A 1018 -16.12 8.12 -19.95
C GLN A 1018 -17.08 7.12 -19.26
N GLU A 1019 -18.15 7.59 -18.61
CA GLU A 1019 -19.26 6.73 -18.16
C GLU A 1019 -20.36 6.56 -19.22
#